data_AF-A0AA41HB88-F1
#
_entry.id   AF-A0AA41HB88-F1
#
_cell.length_a   1.000
_cell.length_b   1.000
_cell.length_c   1.000
_cell.angle_alpha   90.00
_cell.angle_beta   90.00
_cell.angle_gamma   90.00
#
_symmetry.space_group_name_H-M   'P 1'
#
loop_
_entity.id
_entity.type
_entity.pdbx_description
1 polymer ?
#
loop_
_entity_poly.entity_id
_entity_poly.type
_entity_poly.pdbx_seq_one_letter_code
_entity_poly.pdbx_strand_id
1 'polypeptide(L)'
;MISQTDIFNASILIVDDQPVNVELLEFLLKSTGYTAVSSTTDPHVVAGWHAEHQYDLIILDLQMPGMTGFDVMEAIRPLETEAWLPVLVVTAQPDHKIKALELGARDFVSKPFDPVEVLTRIRNMLEVRLLHRETRGYNALLERTVRERTAELQRFRSAMDATADAIFLLDAASAELVDVNDGACRMLGYPRSEMLGQTASRIGLGAPAALCEQAERLIAFAAAVGPARAPELLELELMRRDLIAVPVELYWQLLQRPGQPTILLGVARDISERRQSEELLQHMAHYDGLTGLPNRTLFFQTLGDAIALAQEKAWRIVVLFIALDRFKNINDSLGAALGDELLRQFSNRLVQCVRIRDTVGRMGGDEFALILTMTRDQQDAVHVANEVREALRLPFDLDGHPAALSASIGIAMYPDDATDPHTLVKYADTAMARAKQAGRDGYRFFTAGMNVQVLARLDMELALRRALEHNELLLHYQPKVNLHSGEIAGAEALLRWQRPGCGLVYPAEFVPVLEDTGLIVRVGAWIIDAACRQIGAWLRSDVGPVRVAVNVASRQFVEGDLELMVRSALLRHDVPPELLELELTETALMSNTERTISVLTSLKALGLKVAIDDFGTGYSSLAYLQRFPIDKLKIDIAFVRDITTNPNDAAIAQAIISMAHSLKLRVIAEGVETRAQLEYLRRSRCDEIQGYYFSRPVAPLEMGELVLTGHCLPPDPAQQGQPAQTLLIVDDDVNVLSSLHRLFRRDGYQILTAATPGEGFELLALHAVQVIVCDQRMPGMSGTEFLSKVKEMYPETIRIILSGYTGLDAVLDSINRGAIYRFYTKPWDDTQLRDNIRLAFHHYWLMHGSGRLVGHPGEDVTALQDVK
;
A
#
# COMPACT_ATOMS: atom_id res chain seq x y z
N MET A 1 71.04 -34.57 -37.14
CA MET A 1 72.02 -35.67 -37.41
C MET A 1 72.61 -35.34 -38.75
N ILE A 2 73.91 -35.08 -38.81
CA ILE A 2 74.53 -34.50 -40.02
C ILE A 2 74.62 -35.56 -41.09
N SER A 3 74.08 -35.25 -42.26
CA SER A 3 74.05 -36.20 -43.37
C SER A 3 75.41 -36.24 -44.05
N GLN A 4 75.68 -37.35 -44.73
CA GLN A 4 76.89 -37.49 -45.55
C GLN A 4 76.96 -36.42 -46.66
N THR A 5 75.81 -35.98 -47.16
CA THR A 5 75.68 -34.91 -48.15
C THR A 5 76.12 -33.57 -47.60
N ASP A 6 75.81 -33.28 -46.33
CA ASP A 6 76.20 -32.01 -45.68
C ASP A 6 77.73 -31.93 -45.52
N ILE A 7 78.37 -33.05 -45.19
CA ILE A 7 79.83 -33.13 -45.09
C ILE A 7 80.48 -32.90 -46.45
N PHE A 8 79.95 -33.48 -47.52
CA PHE A 8 80.50 -33.29 -48.87
C PHE A 8 80.27 -31.89 -49.44
N ASN A 9 79.25 -31.18 -48.97
CA ASN A 9 78.97 -29.79 -49.37
C ASN A 9 79.67 -28.75 -48.49
N ALA A 10 80.36 -29.18 -47.43
CA ALA A 10 81.08 -28.28 -46.56
C ALA A 10 82.23 -27.58 -47.31
N SER A 11 82.46 -26.31 -47.01
CA SER A 11 83.44 -25.49 -47.70
C SER A 11 84.85 -25.74 -47.15
N ILE A 12 85.77 -26.17 -48.01
CA ILE A 12 87.15 -26.49 -47.63
C ILE A 12 88.11 -25.55 -48.37
N LEU A 13 89.02 -24.91 -47.65
CA LEU A 13 90.09 -24.11 -48.25
C LEU A 13 91.44 -24.83 -48.13
N ILE A 14 92.14 -25.02 -49.24
CA ILE A 14 93.50 -25.57 -49.27
C ILE A 14 94.50 -24.42 -49.46
N VAL A 15 95.55 -24.40 -48.63
CA VAL A 15 96.59 -23.38 -48.66
C VAL A 15 97.96 -24.08 -48.64
N ASP A 16 98.68 -24.00 -49.76
CA ASP A 16 100.03 -24.58 -49.90
C ASP A 16 100.81 -23.78 -50.96
N ASP A 17 102.08 -23.47 -50.72
CA ASP A 17 102.90 -22.66 -51.64
C ASP A 17 103.31 -23.43 -52.91
N GLN A 18 103.25 -24.76 -52.87
CA GLN A 18 103.57 -25.60 -54.01
C GLN A 18 102.31 -25.97 -54.81
N PRO A 19 102.20 -25.55 -56.09
CA PRO A 19 101.03 -25.85 -56.92
C PRO A 19 100.71 -27.35 -57.03
N VAL A 20 101.73 -28.19 -57.00
CA VAL A 20 101.59 -29.66 -57.08
C VAL A 20 100.84 -30.24 -55.87
N ASN A 21 101.09 -29.71 -54.66
CA ASN A 21 100.41 -30.17 -53.45
C ASN A 21 98.94 -29.72 -53.44
N VAL A 22 98.68 -28.49 -53.89
CA VAL A 22 97.33 -27.96 -54.08
C VAL A 22 96.53 -28.82 -55.05
N GLU A 23 97.07 -29.07 -56.25
CA GLU A 23 96.41 -29.89 -57.27
C GLU A 23 96.13 -31.31 -56.78
N LEU A 24 97.07 -31.90 -56.04
CA LEU A 24 96.90 -33.24 -55.46
C LEU A 24 95.78 -33.28 -54.41
N LEU A 25 95.78 -32.36 -53.45
CA LEU A 25 94.75 -32.31 -52.41
C LEU A 25 93.36 -31.98 -52.98
N GLU A 26 93.31 -31.08 -53.95
CA GLU A 26 92.08 -30.71 -54.64
C GLU A 26 91.52 -31.87 -55.46
N PHE A 27 92.38 -32.61 -56.17
CA PHE A 27 91.99 -33.84 -56.87
C PHE A 27 91.48 -34.90 -55.89
N LEU A 28 92.15 -35.12 -54.77
CA LEU A 28 91.74 -36.09 -53.74
C LEU A 28 90.35 -35.75 -53.16
N LEU A 29 90.10 -34.48 -52.84
CA LEU A 29 88.81 -34.06 -52.29
C LEU A 29 87.68 -34.11 -53.33
N LYS A 30 87.93 -33.63 -54.55
CA LYS A 30 86.89 -33.65 -55.60
C LYS A 30 86.56 -35.07 -56.06
N SER A 31 87.56 -35.95 -56.19
CA SER A 31 87.34 -37.35 -56.58
C SER A 31 86.59 -38.17 -55.51
N THR A 32 86.63 -37.75 -54.25
CA THR A 32 85.93 -38.41 -53.14
C THR A 32 84.55 -37.83 -52.85
N GLY A 33 84.15 -36.77 -53.58
CA GLY A 33 82.80 -36.23 -53.57
C GLY A 33 82.64 -34.86 -52.93
N TYR A 34 83.71 -34.22 -52.41
CA TYR A 34 83.62 -32.87 -51.86
C TYR A 34 83.43 -31.85 -52.99
N THR A 35 82.37 -31.04 -52.89
CA THR A 35 81.92 -30.16 -53.98
C THR A 35 82.40 -28.71 -53.83
N ALA A 36 82.61 -28.24 -52.60
CA ALA A 36 82.95 -26.86 -52.28
C ALA A 36 84.43 -26.71 -51.83
N VAL A 37 85.37 -27.04 -52.72
CA VAL A 37 86.82 -26.94 -52.46
C VAL A 37 87.38 -25.70 -53.15
N SER A 38 87.98 -24.81 -52.37
CA SER A 38 88.76 -23.66 -52.83
C SER A 38 90.24 -23.87 -52.52
N SER A 39 91.12 -23.28 -53.32
CA SER A 39 92.55 -23.39 -53.11
C SER A 39 93.28 -22.07 -53.40
N THR A 40 94.38 -21.83 -52.69
CA THR A 40 95.25 -20.67 -52.92
C THR A 40 96.71 -21.06 -52.65
N THR A 41 97.63 -20.47 -53.40
CA THR A 41 99.07 -20.54 -53.15
C THR A 41 99.58 -19.30 -52.41
N ASP A 42 98.74 -18.28 -52.23
CA ASP A 42 99.07 -17.06 -51.50
C ASP A 42 98.50 -17.12 -50.07
N PRO A 43 99.35 -17.16 -49.02
CA PRO A 43 98.90 -17.17 -47.64
C PRO A 43 98.26 -15.84 -47.17
N HIS A 44 98.53 -14.70 -47.82
CA HIS A 44 98.02 -13.40 -47.36
C HIS A 44 96.51 -13.22 -47.60
N VAL A 45 95.94 -13.91 -48.57
CA VAL A 45 94.51 -13.79 -48.91
C VAL A 45 93.60 -14.62 -48.00
N VAL A 46 94.16 -15.59 -47.26
CA VAL A 46 93.39 -16.62 -46.53
C VAL A 46 92.44 -16.02 -45.49
N ALA A 47 92.90 -15.05 -44.69
CA ALA A 47 92.05 -14.43 -43.67
C ALA A 47 90.89 -13.62 -44.31
N GLY A 48 91.15 -12.91 -45.40
CA GLY A 48 90.12 -12.19 -46.16
C GLY A 48 89.10 -13.13 -46.79
N TRP A 49 89.57 -14.23 -47.40
CA TRP A 49 88.70 -15.23 -48.00
C TRP A 49 87.84 -15.95 -46.96
N HIS A 50 88.38 -16.27 -45.78
CA HIS A 50 87.59 -16.86 -44.69
C HIS A 50 86.53 -15.90 -44.15
N ALA A 51 86.85 -14.60 -44.02
CA ALA A 51 85.88 -13.60 -43.60
C ALA A 51 84.69 -13.47 -44.57
N GLU A 52 84.95 -13.64 -45.88
CA GLU A 52 83.94 -13.52 -46.94
C GLU A 52 83.15 -14.82 -47.16
N HIS A 53 83.83 -15.96 -47.25
CA HIS A 53 83.25 -17.24 -47.68
C HIS A 53 82.90 -18.17 -46.52
N GLN A 54 83.39 -17.90 -45.31
CA GLN A 54 83.20 -18.72 -44.09
C GLN A 54 83.47 -20.21 -44.33
N TYR A 55 84.74 -20.57 -44.49
CA TYR A 55 85.13 -21.96 -44.70
C TYR A 55 84.80 -22.83 -43.49
N ASP A 56 84.36 -24.07 -43.73
CA ASP A 56 84.11 -25.05 -42.68
C ASP A 56 85.39 -25.80 -42.25
N LEU A 57 86.43 -25.83 -43.10
CA LEU A 57 87.74 -26.40 -42.81
C LEU A 57 88.83 -25.69 -43.63
N ILE A 58 90.00 -25.47 -43.01
CA ILE A 58 91.19 -24.99 -43.73
C ILE A 58 92.31 -26.04 -43.64
N ILE A 59 92.85 -26.44 -44.78
CA ILE A 59 94.04 -27.29 -44.90
C ILE A 59 95.22 -26.38 -45.19
N LEU A 60 96.24 -26.42 -44.35
CA LEU A 60 97.28 -25.39 -44.33
C LEU A 60 98.68 -25.98 -44.26
N ASP A 61 99.53 -25.64 -45.23
CA ASP A 61 100.96 -25.91 -45.14
C ASP A 61 101.66 -24.97 -44.15
N LEU A 62 102.65 -25.46 -43.42
CA LEU A 62 103.40 -24.63 -42.45
C LEU A 62 104.53 -23.81 -43.07
N GLN A 63 105.12 -24.26 -44.18
CA GLN A 63 106.37 -23.74 -44.73
C GLN A 63 106.13 -23.05 -46.06
N MET A 64 105.55 -21.85 -45.99
CA MET A 64 105.30 -21.01 -47.17
C MET A 64 106.25 -19.80 -47.17
N PRO A 65 106.82 -19.40 -48.32
CA PRO A 65 107.68 -18.23 -48.43
C PRO A 65 106.93 -16.93 -48.09
N GLY A 66 107.55 -16.05 -47.31
CA GLY A 66 107.00 -14.72 -46.99
C GLY A 66 106.05 -14.67 -45.80
N MET A 67 105.20 -15.68 -45.60
CA MET A 67 104.28 -15.80 -44.46
C MET A 67 104.10 -17.27 -44.09
N THR A 68 104.42 -17.65 -42.85
CA THR A 68 104.34 -19.05 -42.43
C THR A 68 102.90 -19.45 -42.11
N GLY A 69 102.61 -20.76 -42.11
CA GLY A 69 101.27 -21.24 -41.71
C GLY A 69 100.89 -20.84 -40.27
N PHE A 70 101.86 -20.58 -39.40
CA PHE A 70 101.60 -20.06 -38.06
C PHE A 70 101.05 -18.62 -38.10
N ASP A 71 101.59 -17.78 -38.96
CA ASP A 71 101.14 -16.39 -39.15
C ASP A 71 99.71 -16.36 -39.72
N VAL A 72 99.37 -17.32 -40.59
CA VAL A 72 98.02 -17.48 -41.15
C VAL A 72 97.01 -17.86 -40.06
N MET A 73 97.35 -18.82 -39.18
CA MET A 73 96.48 -19.18 -38.06
C MET A 73 96.27 -18.01 -37.09
N GLU A 74 97.30 -17.21 -36.84
CA GLU A 74 97.18 -16.01 -35.99
C GLU A 74 96.28 -14.95 -36.64
N ALA A 75 96.36 -14.77 -37.97
CA ALA A 75 95.52 -13.84 -38.70
C ALA A 75 94.02 -14.25 -38.75
N ILE A 76 93.71 -15.54 -38.71
CA ILE A 76 92.33 -16.05 -38.75
C ILE A 76 91.69 -16.08 -37.35
N ARG A 77 92.49 -16.21 -36.29
CA ARG A 77 92.01 -16.31 -34.90
C ARG A 77 91.03 -15.19 -34.48
N PRO A 78 91.20 -13.90 -34.85
CA PRO A 78 90.25 -12.83 -34.51
C PRO A 78 88.91 -12.94 -35.24
N LEU A 79 88.88 -13.57 -36.43
CA LEU A 79 87.67 -13.73 -37.24
C LEU A 79 86.73 -14.81 -36.68
N GLU A 80 87.30 -15.75 -35.93
CA GLU A 80 86.58 -16.84 -35.27
C GLU A 80 86.79 -16.73 -33.76
N THR A 81 86.07 -15.79 -33.13
CA THR A 81 86.15 -15.43 -31.69
C THR A 81 86.00 -16.62 -30.72
N GLU A 82 85.52 -17.77 -31.20
CA GLU A 82 85.23 -18.96 -30.41
C GLU A 82 86.11 -20.17 -30.76
N ALA A 83 87.14 -19.97 -31.60
CA ALA A 83 88.21 -20.93 -31.92
C ALA A 83 87.76 -22.33 -32.42
N TRP A 84 86.60 -22.41 -33.08
CA TRP A 84 86.05 -23.69 -33.55
C TRP A 84 86.23 -23.94 -35.04
N LEU A 85 86.96 -23.10 -35.78
CA LEU A 85 87.33 -23.40 -37.16
C LEU A 85 88.41 -24.50 -37.15
N PRO A 86 88.15 -25.69 -37.71
CA PRO A 86 89.18 -26.70 -37.82
C PRO A 86 90.24 -26.26 -38.84
N VAL A 87 91.50 -26.24 -38.41
CA VAL A 87 92.67 -26.10 -39.30
C VAL A 87 93.43 -27.43 -39.28
N LEU A 88 93.53 -28.08 -40.43
CA LEU A 88 94.30 -29.29 -40.66
C LEU A 88 95.66 -28.91 -41.23
N VAL A 89 96.71 -29.09 -40.43
CA VAL A 89 98.06 -28.68 -40.81
C VAL A 89 98.77 -29.78 -41.60
N VAL A 90 99.38 -29.45 -42.74
CA VAL A 90 100.20 -30.38 -43.51
C VAL A 90 101.66 -29.97 -43.39
N THR A 91 102.56 -30.87 -42.97
CA THR A 91 103.98 -30.50 -42.75
C THR A 91 104.95 -31.65 -43.01
N ALA A 92 106.15 -31.35 -43.51
CA ALA A 92 107.23 -32.33 -43.68
C ALA A 92 108.13 -32.48 -42.43
N GLN A 93 107.97 -31.63 -41.40
CA GLN A 93 108.85 -31.61 -40.22
C GLN A 93 108.13 -32.09 -38.95
N PRO A 94 108.62 -33.15 -38.27
CA PRO A 94 107.98 -33.67 -37.06
C PRO A 94 107.95 -32.66 -35.90
N ASP A 95 108.99 -31.83 -35.77
CA ASP A 95 109.21 -30.96 -34.61
C ASP A 95 108.20 -29.80 -34.54
N HIS A 96 107.57 -29.44 -35.67
CA HIS A 96 106.59 -28.35 -35.74
C HIS A 96 105.15 -28.76 -35.41
N LYS A 97 104.88 -30.06 -35.19
CA LYS A 97 103.54 -30.59 -34.91
C LYS A 97 102.97 -30.10 -33.58
N ILE A 98 103.78 -30.12 -32.53
CA ILE A 98 103.37 -29.70 -31.17
C ILE A 98 103.04 -28.21 -31.18
N LYS A 99 103.91 -27.40 -31.79
CA LYS A 99 103.71 -25.95 -31.92
C LYS A 99 102.46 -25.59 -32.72
N ALA A 100 102.09 -26.37 -33.74
CA ALA A 100 100.87 -26.15 -34.51
C ALA A 100 99.60 -26.36 -33.67
N LEU A 101 99.55 -27.42 -32.85
CA LEU A 101 98.42 -27.66 -31.94
C LEU A 101 98.31 -26.56 -30.87
N GLU A 102 99.42 -26.11 -30.30
CA GLU A 102 99.45 -25.00 -29.33
C GLU A 102 98.95 -23.68 -29.94
N LEU A 103 99.16 -23.47 -31.23
CA LEU A 103 98.72 -22.27 -31.96
C LEU A 103 97.30 -22.37 -32.53
N GLY A 104 96.59 -23.48 -32.27
CA GLY A 104 95.17 -23.62 -32.59
C GLY A 104 94.86 -24.50 -33.79
N ALA A 105 95.85 -25.18 -34.38
CA ALA A 105 95.58 -26.28 -35.31
C ALA A 105 94.83 -27.39 -34.58
N ARG A 106 93.90 -28.03 -35.29
CA ARG A 106 93.09 -29.11 -34.72
C ARG A 106 93.70 -30.47 -34.90
N ASP A 107 94.41 -30.64 -36.00
CA ASP A 107 95.09 -31.87 -36.31
C ASP A 107 96.20 -31.61 -37.35
N PHE A 108 97.04 -32.61 -37.61
CA PHE A 108 98.10 -32.50 -38.62
C PHE A 108 98.28 -33.78 -39.44
N VAL A 109 98.90 -33.64 -40.61
CA VAL A 109 99.32 -34.73 -41.50
C VAL A 109 100.77 -34.52 -41.95
N SER A 110 101.55 -35.60 -42.02
CA SER A 110 102.97 -35.53 -42.41
C SER A 110 103.15 -35.73 -43.92
N LYS A 111 104.05 -34.98 -44.57
CA LYS A 111 104.44 -35.22 -45.98
C LYS A 111 105.55 -36.28 -46.06
N PRO A 112 105.50 -37.27 -46.97
CA PRO A 112 104.38 -37.59 -47.88
C PRO A 112 103.19 -38.20 -47.12
N PHE A 113 101.96 -37.83 -47.49
CA PHE A 113 100.74 -38.21 -46.77
C PHE A 113 99.97 -39.37 -47.43
N ASP A 114 99.32 -40.19 -46.61
CA ASP A 114 98.37 -41.22 -47.07
C ASP A 114 97.00 -40.57 -47.36
N PRO A 115 96.45 -40.71 -48.59
CA PRO A 115 95.12 -40.20 -48.93
C PRO A 115 94.01 -40.62 -47.96
N VAL A 116 94.04 -41.85 -47.45
CA VAL A 116 93.01 -42.37 -46.54
C VAL A 116 93.07 -41.65 -45.19
N GLU A 117 94.27 -41.37 -44.71
CA GLU A 117 94.50 -40.64 -43.46
C GLU A 117 93.97 -39.21 -43.55
N VAL A 118 94.32 -38.49 -44.63
CA VAL A 118 93.88 -37.11 -44.86
C VAL A 118 92.35 -37.04 -44.90
N LEU A 119 91.71 -37.87 -45.73
CA LEU A 119 90.25 -37.86 -45.90
C LEU A 119 89.50 -38.20 -44.61
N THR A 120 90.04 -39.11 -43.80
CA THR A 120 89.43 -39.49 -42.51
C THR A 120 89.47 -38.33 -41.52
N ARG A 121 90.60 -37.62 -41.42
CA ARG A 121 90.73 -36.46 -40.53
C ARG A 121 89.82 -35.31 -40.97
N ILE A 122 89.78 -35.02 -42.27
CA ILE A 122 88.89 -34.00 -42.87
C ILE A 122 87.43 -34.28 -42.52
N ARG A 123 86.97 -35.51 -42.75
CA ARG A 123 85.58 -35.91 -42.47
C ARG A 123 85.21 -35.70 -41.00
N ASN A 124 86.04 -36.19 -40.08
CA ASN A 124 85.78 -36.07 -38.63
C ASN A 124 85.72 -34.61 -38.18
N MET A 125 86.62 -33.77 -38.71
CA MET A 125 86.67 -32.35 -38.37
C MET A 125 85.44 -31.58 -38.88
N LEU A 126 84.99 -31.88 -40.10
CA LEU A 126 83.79 -31.29 -40.69
C LEU A 126 82.52 -31.70 -39.97
N GLU A 127 82.38 -32.98 -39.60
CA GLU A 127 81.21 -33.47 -38.86
C GLU A 127 81.04 -32.71 -37.53
N VAL A 128 82.15 -32.52 -36.80
CA VAL A 128 82.15 -31.76 -35.55
C VAL A 128 81.88 -30.27 -35.76
N ARG A 129 82.41 -29.65 -36.83
CA ARG A 129 82.15 -28.23 -37.15
C ARG A 129 80.69 -27.99 -37.47
N LEU A 130 80.11 -28.81 -38.34
CA LEU A 130 78.74 -28.66 -38.79
C LEU A 130 77.74 -28.87 -37.62
N LEU A 131 78.00 -29.81 -36.70
CA LEU A 131 77.15 -30.06 -35.52
C LEU A 131 77.09 -28.84 -34.59
N HIS A 132 78.23 -28.17 -34.43
CA HIS A 132 78.32 -26.97 -33.59
C HIS A 132 77.51 -25.80 -34.21
N ARG A 133 77.54 -25.68 -35.53
CA ARG A 133 76.79 -24.66 -36.28
C ARG A 133 75.26 -24.87 -36.18
N GLU A 134 74.79 -26.11 -36.31
CA GLU A 134 73.37 -26.47 -36.22
C GLU A 134 72.77 -26.17 -34.84
N THR A 135 73.46 -26.57 -33.77
CA THR A 135 73.00 -26.41 -32.38
C THR A 135 72.79 -24.93 -32.01
N ARG A 136 73.67 -24.04 -32.49
CA ARG A 136 73.55 -22.59 -32.23
C ARG A 136 72.36 -21.96 -32.93
N GLY A 137 72.09 -22.35 -34.18
CA GLY A 137 70.92 -21.90 -34.91
C GLY A 137 69.63 -22.22 -34.15
N TYR A 138 69.56 -23.40 -33.54
CA TYR A 138 68.40 -23.85 -32.77
C TYR A 138 68.22 -23.05 -31.46
N ASN A 139 69.30 -22.84 -30.68
CA ASN A 139 69.23 -22.09 -29.42
C ASN A 139 68.81 -20.63 -29.63
N ALA A 140 69.32 -19.96 -30.67
CA ALA A 140 68.94 -18.59 -30.99
C ALA A 140 67.45 -18.47 -31.38
N LEU A 141 66.92 -19.45 -32.11
CA LEU A 141 65.50 -19.50 -32.48
C LEU A 141 64.61 -19.74 -31.26
N LEU A 142 65.04 -20.61 -30.34
CA LEU A 142 64.30 -20.92 -29.12
C LEU A 142 64.22 -19.71 -28.18
N GLU A 143 65.34 -19.01 -27.95
CA GLU A 143 65.36 -17.77 -27.16
C GLU A 143 64.46 -16.70 -27.75
N ARG A 144 64.46 -16.55 -29.08
CA ARG A 144 63.58 -15.62 -29.78
C ARG A 144 62.11 -15.97 -29.55
N THR A 145 61.76 -17.24 -29.68
CA THR A 145 60.38 -17.72 -29.50
C THR A 145 59.91 -17.54 -28.05
N VAL A 146 60.76 -17.83 -27.06
CA VAL A 146 60.44 -17.60 -25.64
C VAL A 146 60.24 -16.11 -25.36
N ARG A 147 61.10 -15.23 -25.88
CA ARG A 147 60.94 -13.77 -25.72
C ARG A 147 59.65 -13.27 -26.38
N GLU A 148 59.36 -13.71 -27.60
CA GLU A 148 58.13 -13.32 -28.32
C GLU A 148 56.87 -13.75 -27.56
N ARG A 149 56.83 -15.00 -27.06
CA ARG A 149 55.72 -15.51 -26.24
C ARG A 149 55.58 -14.78 -24.91
N THR A 150 56.69 -14.50 -24.23
CA THR A 150 56.67 -13.77 -22.94
C THR A 150 56.16 -12.34 -23.13
N ALA A 151 56.59 -11.67 -24.20
CA ALA A 151 56.13 -10.33 -24.54
C ALA A 151 54.65 -10.29 -24.98
N GLU A 152 54.14 -11.35 -25.61
CA GLU A 152 52.73 -11.50 -25.97
C GLU A 152 51.84 -11.67 -24.72
N LEU A 153 52.24 -12.57 -23.80
CA LEU A 153 51.56 -12.78 -22.50
C LEU A 153 51.53 -11.49 -21.66
N GLN A 154 52.65 -10.77 -21.62
CA GLN A 154 52.75 -9.52 -20.86
C GLN A 154 51.86 -8.42 -21.46
N ARG A 155 51.81 -8.30 -22.80
CA ARG A 155 50.90 -7.38 -23.49
C ARG A 155 49.44 -7.71 -23.22
N PHE A 156 49.06 -8.99 -23.27
CA PHE A 156 47.70 -9.43 -22.98
C PHE A 156 47.29 -9.08 -21.54
N ARG A 157 48.14 -9.36 -20.55
CA ARG A 157 47.88 -9.02 -19.14
C ARG A 157 47.74 -7.51 -18.94
N SER A 158 48.69 -6.73 -19.45
CA SER A 158 48.63 -5.28 -19.36
C SER A 158 47.37 -4.68 -19.99
N ALA A 159 46.87 -5.27 -21.10
CA ALA A 159 45.60 -4.84 -21.69
C ALA A 159 44.39 -5.15 -20.79
N MET A 160 44.37 -6.31 -20.15
CA MET A 160 43.31 -6.71 -19.20
C MET A 160 43.33 -5.86 -17.92
N ASP A 161 44.51 -5.52 -17.41
CA ASP A 161 44.67 -4.74 -16.17
C ASP A 161 44.39 -3.24 -16.36
N ALA A 162 44.52 -2.76 -17.61
CA ALA A 162 44.22 -1.38 -17.99
C ALA A 162 42.71 -1.07 -18.04
N THR A 163 41.83 -2.08 -18.09
CA THR A 163 40.38 -1.85 -18.08
C THR A 163 39.90 -1.46 -16.68
N ALA A 164 38.92 -0.55 -16.63
CA ALA A 164 38.22 -0.23 -15.39
C ALA A 164 37.24 -1.34 -14.98
N ASP A 165 36.68 -2.05 -15.96
CA ASP A 165 35.78 -3.18 -15.74
C ASP A 165 36.54 -4.35 -15.05
N ALA A 166 35.83 -5.02 -14.15
CA ALA A 166 36.33 -6.20 -13.45
C ALA A 166 36.19 -7.43 -14.35
N ILE A 167 37.29 -8.18 -14.49
CA ILE A 167 37.33 -9.36 -15.35
C ILE A 167 37.66 -10.60 -14.51
N PHE A 168 36.81 -11.62 -14.65
CA PHE A 168 36.90 -12.90 -13.97
C PHE A 168 37.02 -14.02 -14.99
N LEU A 169 38.03 -14.87 -14.86
CA LEU A 169 38.23 -16.08 -15.65
C LEU A 169 37.95 -17.28 -14.75
N LEU A 170 36.92 -18.05 -15.08
CA LEU A 170 36.51 -19.22 -14.32
C LEU A 170 36.67 -20.49 -15.15
N ASP A 171 37.06 -21.59 -14.51
CA ASP A 171 37.00 -22.91 -15.13
C ASP A 171 35.53 -23.34 -15.29
N ALA A 172 35.11 -23.68 -16.50
CA ALA A 172 33.70 -23.93 -16.80
C ALA A 172 33.13 -25.20 -16.10
N ALA A 173 33.99 -26.15 -15.72
CA ALA A 173 33.54 -27.40 -15.09
C ALA A 173 33.45 -27.29 -13.56
N SER A 174 34.40 -26.59 -12.94
CA SER A 174 34.50 -26.45 -11.48
C SER A 174 33.92 -25.13 -10.94
N ALA A 175 33.74 -24.13 -11.80
CA ALA A 175 33.41 -22.75 -11.45
C ALA A 175 34.43 -22.09 -10.49
N GLU A 176 35.67 -22.59 -10.47
CA GLU A 176 36.78 -21.97 -9.72
C GLU A 176 37.39 -20.80 -10.49
N LEU A 177 37.81 -19.77 -9.76
CA LEU A 177 38.49 -18.59 -10.32
C LEU A 177 39.92 -18.96 -10.73
N VAL A 178 40.13 -19.08 -12.04
CA VAL A 178 41.44 -19.35 -12.65
C VAL A 178 42.27 -18.08 -12.69
N ASP A 179 41.65 -16.94 -13.02
CA ASP A 179 42.35 -15.65 -13.03
C ASP A 179 41.43 -14.43 -12.86
N VAL A 180 42.01 -13.30 -12.45
CA VAL A 180 41.34 -12.00 -12.35
C VAL A 180 42.29 -10.87 -12.77
N ASN A 181 41.73 -9.78 -13.30
CA ASN A 181 42.49 -8.56 -13.60
C ASN A 181 42.62 -7.64 -12.37
N ASP A 182 43.49 -6.64 -12.45
CA ASP A 182 43.63 -5.62 -11.41
C ASP A 182 42.38 -4.77 -11.23
N GLY A 183 41.55 -4.63 -12.27
CA GLY A 183 40.23 -3.97 -12.20
C GLY A 183 39.31 -4.63 -11.17
N ALA A 184 39.20 -5.96 -11.20
CA ALA A 184 38.44 -6.75 -10.23
C ALA A 184 38.99 -6.59 -8.80
N CYS A 185 40.31 -6.59 -8.64
CA CYS A 185 40.96 -6.41 -7.34
C CYS A 185 40.65 -5.02 -6.74
N ARG A 186 40.72 -3.95 -7.55
CA ARG A 186 40.38 -2.59 -7.13
C ARG A 186 38.91 -2.44 -6.78
N MET A 187 38.02 -2.96 -7.60
CA MET A 187 36.56 -2.87 -7.42
C MET A 187 36.10 -3.58 -6.14
N LEU A 188 36.61 -4.80 -5.88
CA LEU A 188 36.15 -5.62 -4.76
C LEU A 188 37.01 -5.49 -3.49
N GLY A 189 38.19 -4.86 -3.57
CA GLY A 189 39.09 -4.65 -2.44
C GLY A 189 39.82 -5.91 -1.96
N TYR A 190 39.86 -6.96 -2.78
CA TYR A 190 40.62 -8.18 -2.50
C TYR A 190 41.94 -8.18 -3.28
N PRO A 191 43.07 -8.61 -2.67
CA PRO A 191 44.26 -8.90 -3.43
C PRO A 191 44.05 -10.16 -4.29
N ARG A 192 44.67 -10.20 -5.48
CA ARG A 192 44.54 -11.31 -6.44
C ARG A 192 44.76 -12.69 -5.82
N SER A 193 45.77 -12.84 -4.96
CA SER A 193 46.07 -14.10 -4.28
C SER A 193 44.93 -14.63 -3.40
N GLU A 194 44.13 -13.72 -2.81
CA GLU A 194 42.94 -14.11 -2.03
C GLU A 194 41.76 -14.44 -2.94
N MET A 195 41.64 -13.81 -4.11
CA MET A 195 40.54 -14.06 -5.06
C MET A 195 40.65 -15.43 -5.75
N LEU A 196 41.87 -15.85 -6.10
CA LEU A 196 42.13 -17.16 -6.73
C LEU A 196 41.81 -18.35 -5.82
N GLY A 197 41.72 -18.14 -4.50
CA GLY A 197 41.37 -19.17 -3.51
C GLY A 197 39.94 -19.07 -2.96
N GLN A 198 39.12 -18.14 -3.47
CA GLN A 198 37.75 -17.94 -3.02
C GLN A 198 36.73 -18.53 -4.00
N THR A 199 35.63 -19.04 -3.46
CA THR A 199 34.47 -19.48 -4.26
C THR A 199 33.78 -18.25 -4.86
N ALA A 200 33.43 -18.31 -6.14
CA ALA A 200 32.74 -17.24 -6.88
C ALA A 200 31.46 -16.72 -6.17
N SER A 201 30.80 -17.56 -5.37
CA SER A 201 29.63 -17.19 -4.56
C SER A 201 29.95 -16.17 -3.47
N ARG A 202 31.16 -16.17 -2.92
CA ARG A 202 31.56 -15.28 -1.81
C ARG A 202 31.67 -13.82 -2.24
N ILE A 203 31.98 -13.58 -3.51
CA ILE A 203 32.03 -12.25 -4.11
C ILE A 203 30.73 -11.89 -4.84
N GLY A 204 29.70 -12.74 -4.78
CA GLY A 204 28.39 -12.46 -5.36
C GLY A 204 28.24 -12.81 -6.86
N LEU A 205 29.21 -13.48 -7.49
CA LEU A 205 29.11 -13.87 -8.92
C LEU A 205 28.06 -14.97 -9.19
N GLY A 206 27.69 -15.73 -8.16
CA GLY A 206 26.71 -16.81 -8.25
C GLY A 206 27.18 -18.10 -7.58
N ALA A 207 26.24 -19.00 -7.31
CA ALA A 207 26.56 -20.34 -6.81
C ALA A 207 27.29 -21.15 -7.90
N PRO A 208 28.24 -22.05 -7.54
CA PRO A 208 28.97 -22.87 -8.51
C PRO A 208 28.06 -23.60 -9.49
N ALA A 209 26.96 -24.19 -9.01
CA ALA A 209 25.98 -24.88 -9.85
C ALA A 209 25.33 -23.96 -10.91
N ALA A 210 25.00 -22.72 -10.55
CA ALA A 210 24.43 -21.75 -11.48
C ALA A 210 25.44 -21.28 -12.53
N LEU A 211 26.72 -21.17 -12.15
CA LEU A 211 27.80 -20.81 -13.07
C LEU A 211 28.12 -21.95 -14.05
N CYS A 212 28.11 -23.21 -13.58
CA CYS A 212 28.21 -24.38 -14.46
C CYS A 212 27.03 -24.46 -15.43
N GLU A 213 25.80 -24.26 -14.95
CA GLU A 213 24.61 -24.23 -15.81
C GLU A 213 24.70 -23.11 -16.86
N GLN A 214 25.17 -21.92 -16.46
CA GLN A 214 25.39 -20.80 -17.38
C GLN A 214 26.46 -21.14 -18.44
N ALA A 215 27.53 -21.82 -18.05
CA ALA A 215 28.55 -22.29 -18.98
C ALA A 215 27.98 -23.32 -19.96
N GLU A 216 27.19 -24.29 -19.50
CA GLU A 216 26.52 -25.29 -20.34
C GLU A 216 25.55 -24.64 -21.35
N ARG A 217 24.75 -23.67 -20.90
CA ARG A 217 23.86 -22.89 -21.78
C ARG A 217 24.64 -22.16 -22.88
N LEU A 218 25.76 -21.52 -22.53
CA LEU A 218 26.61 -20.83 -23.50
C LEU A 218 27.33 -21.79 -24.45
N ILE A 219 27.74 -22.97 -23.98
CA ILE A 219 28.30 -24.04 -24.82
C ILE A 219 27.26 -24.51 -25.85
N ALA A 220 26.04 -24.80 -25.40
CA ALA A 220 24.94 -25.23 -26.27
C ALA A 220 24.59 -24.16 -27.31
N PHE A 221 24.55 -22.89 -26.89
CA PHE A 221 24.27 -21.76 -27.79
C PHE A 221 25.42 -21.51 -28.79
N ALA A 222 26.68 -21.59 -28.36
CA ALA A 222 27.84 -21.43 -29.23
C ALA A 222 27.93 -22.53 -30.30
N ALA A 223 27.54 -23.77 -29.96
CA ALA A 223 27.46 -24.87 -30.91
C ALA A 223 26.40 -24.66 -32.01
N ALA A 224 25.36 -23.87 -31.73
CA ALA A 224 24.28 -23.59 -32.68
C ALA A 224 24.53 -22.34 -33.56
N VAL A 225 25.22 -21.31 -33.04
CA VAL A 225 25.26 -19.97 -33.66
C VAL A 225 26.67 -19.39 -33.89
N GLY A 226 27.74 -20.04 -33.39
CA GLY A 226 29.13 -19.54 -33.47
C GLY A 226 29.60 -18.88 -32.16
N PRO A 227 30.81 -18.26 -32.10
CA PRO A 227 31.39 -17.74 -30.85
C PRO A 227 30.45 -16.72 -30.22
N ALA A 228 29.81 -17.13 -29.13
CA ALA A 228 28.66 -16.44 -28.59
C ALA A 228 28.98 -15.66 -27.32
N ARG A 229 28.55 -14.39 -27.32
CA ARG A 229 28.31 -13.61 -26.10
C ARG A 229 26.93 -13.98 -25.57
N ALA A 230 26.75 -14.05 -24.25
CA ALA A 230 25.40 -14.10 -23.69
C ALA A 230 24.61 -12.88 -24.22
N PRO A 231 23.40 -13.04 -24.75
CA PRO A 231 22.59 -11.93 -25.23
C PRO A 231 22.06 -11.03 -24.10
N GLU A 232 22.12 -11.51 -22.85
CA GLU A 232 21.57 -10.83 -21.67
C GLU A 232 22.69 -10.21 -20.82
N LEU A 233 22.58 -8.90 -20.59
CA LEU A 233 23.30 -8.19 -19.54
C LEU A 233 22.56 -8.47 -18.23
N LEU A 234 23.29 -8.93 -17.20
CA LEU A 234 22.75 -9.26 -15.90
C LEU A 234 23.14 -8.17 -14.90
N GLU A 235 22.16 -7.48 -14.32
CA GLU A 235 22.42 -6.63 -13.15
C GLU A 235 22.44 -7.47 -11.88
N LEU A 236 23.51 -7.36 -11.09
CA LEU A 236 23.67 -8.03 -9.80
C LEU A 236 24.55 -7.24 -8.86
N GLU A 237 24.60 -7.64 -7.60
CA GLU A 237 25.43 -7.02 -6.57
C GLU A 237 26.62 -7.90 -6.24
N LEU A 238 27.82 -7.40 -6.51
CA LEU A 238 29.05 -8.04 -6.03
C LEU A 238 29.39 -7.57 -4.63
N MET A 239 30.02 -8.44 -3.86
CA MET A 239 30.36 -8.16 -2.46
C MET A 239 31.82 -7.74 -2.33
N ARG A 240 32.07 -6.51 -1.84
CA ARG A 240 33.42 -6.09 -1.46
C ARG A 240 33.89 -6.75 -0.17
N ARG A 241 35.20 -6.69 0.06
CA ARG A 241 35.85 -7.15 1.31
C ARG A 241 35.29 -6.52 2.58
N ASP A 242 34.85 -5.27 2.51
CA ASP A 242 34.24 -4.53 3.61
C ASP A 242 32.73 -4.75 3.76
N LEU A 243 32.17 -5.74 3.05
CA LEU A 243 30.75 -6.12 3.08
C LEU A 243 29.81 -5.07 2.48
N ILE A 244 30.35 -4.12 1.71
CA ILE A 244 29.54 -3.19 0.91
C ILE A 244 29.23 -3.83 -0.45
N ALA A 245 27.95 -3.82 -0.83
CA ALA A 245 27.50 -4.27 -2.14
C ALA A 245 27.89 -3.25 -3.23
N VAL A 246 28.42 -3.73 -4.35
CA VAL A 246 28.72 -2.95 -5.55
C VAL A 246 27.77 -3.41 -6.65
N PRO A 247 26.82 -2.57 -7.11
CA PRO A 247 25.97 -2.92 -8.22
C PRO A 247 26.80 -2.97 -9.51
N VAL A 248 26.71 -4.08 -10.23
CA VAL A 248 27.40 -4.28 -11.49
C VAL A 248 26.48 -4.76 -12.60
N GLU A 249 26.81 -4.37 -13.83
CA GLU A 249 26.29 -4.96 -15.04
C GLU A 249 27.30 -6.02 -15.54
N LEU A 250 26.88 -7.28 -15.54
CA LEU A 250 27.72 -8.44 -15.86
C LEU A 250 27.27 -9.06 -17.17
N TYR A 251 28.22 -9.42 -18.04
CA TYR A 251 27.97 -10.35 -19.13
C TYR A 251 28.97 -11.51 -19.13
N TRP A 252 28.51 -12.64 -19.65
CA TRP A 252 29.28 -13.86 -19.75
C TRP A 252 29.69 -14.15 -21.20
N GLN A 253 30.91 -14.65 -21.37
CA GLN A 253 31.42 -15.11 -22.65
C GLN A 253 32.21 -16.40 -22.47
N LEU A 254 32.10 -17.29 -23.44
CA LEU A 254 32.85 -18.55 -23.44
C LEU A 254 34.15 -18.42 -24.23
N LEU A 255 35.25 -18.89 -23.64
CA LEU A 255 36.56 -18.99 -24.30
C LEU A 255 36.91 -20.47 -24.47
N GLN A 256 36.85 -20.95 -25.72
CA GLN A 256 37.24 -22.31 -26.08
C GLN A 256 38.53 -22.30 -26.89
N ARG A 257 39.46 -23.20 -26.53
CA ARG A 257 40.66 -23.49 -27.32
C ARG A 257 40.83 -25.01 -27.45
N PRO A 258 41.16 -25.53 -28.65
CA PRO A 258 41.37 -26.96 -28.85
C PRO A 258 42.46 -27.50 -27.90
N GLY A 259 42.14 -28.52 -27.12
CA GLY A 259 43.07 -29.16 -26.18
C GLY A 259 43.33 -28.41 -24.87
N GLN A 260 42.57 -27.35 -24.56
CA GLN A 260 42.62 -26.62 -23.27
C GLN A 260 41.26 -26.66 -22.56
N PRO A 261 41.22 -26.51 -21.22
CA PRO A 261 39.97 -26.41 -20.48
C PRO A 261 39.15 -25.21 -20.95
N THR A 262 37.83 -25.39 -21.01
CA THR A 262 36.89 -24.33 -21.38
C THR A 262 36.83 -23.30 -20.26
N ILE A 263 37.01 -22.03 -20.60
CA ILE A 263 36.98 -20.93 -19.63
C ILE A 263 35.71 -20.09 -19.81
N LEU A 264 35.06 -19.78 -18.70
CA LEU A 264 33.96 -18.84 -18.61
C LEU A 264 34.51 -17.46 -18.20
N LEU A 265 34.39 -16.49 -19.10
CA LEU A 265 34.80 -15.11 -18.90
C LEU A 265 33.61 -14.28 -18.42
N GLY A 266 33.71 -13.71 -17.22
CA GLY A 266 32.78 -12.72 -16.69
C GLY A 266 33.39 -11.32 -16.74
N VAL A 267 32.69 -10.37 -17.35
CA VAL A 267 33.10 -8.96 -17.35
C VAL A 267 32.01 -8.15 -16.66
N ALA A 268 32.37 -7.56 -15.52
CA ALA A 268 31.49 -6.78 -14.68
C ALA A 268 31.87 -5.30 -14.73
N ARG A 269 30.91 -4.45 -15.07
CA ARG A 269 31.03 -3.00 -15.04
C ARG A 269 30.35 -2.45 -13.80
N ASP A 270 31.05 -1.62 -13.05
CA ASP A 270 30.46 -0.87 -11.93
C ASP A 270 29.45 0.17 -12.45
N ILE A 271 28.21 0.09 -11.96
CA ILE A 271 27.12 0.99 -12.33
C ILE A 271 26.69 1.90 -11.17
N SER A 272 27.50 1.99 -10.10
CA SER A 272 27.18 2.78 -8.90
C SER A 272 26.89 4.24 -9.22
N GLU A 273 27.76 4.90 -10.00
CA GLU A 273 27.61 6.31 -10.38
C GLU A 273 26.36 6.53 -11.25
N ARG A 274 26.06 5.58 -12.14
CA ARG A 274 24.86 5.61 -12.97
C ARG A 274 23.60 5.48 -12.12
N ARG A 275 23.53 4.50 -11.20
CA ARG A 275 22.40 4.34 -10.28
C ARG A 275 22.20 5.57 -9.39
N GLN A 276 23.27 6.10 -8.80
CA GLN A 276 23.19 7.32 -7.99
C GLN A 276 22.70 8.52 -8.82
N SER A 277 23.16 8.66 -10.06
CA SER A 277 22.71 9.72 -10.97
C SER A 277 21.25 9.54 -11.38
N GLU A 278 20.82 8.30 -11.65
CA GLU A 278 19.43 7.97 -11.98
C GLU A 278 18.50 8.21 -10.77
N GLU A 279 18.90 7.82 -9.55
CA GLU A 279 18.19 8.13 -8.31
C GLU A 279 18.11 9.64 -8.05
N LEU A 280 19.20 10.37 -8.25
CA LEU A 280 19.22 11.83 -8.12
C LEU A 280 18.33 12.49 -9.17
N LEU A 281 18.35 12.02 -10.43
CA LEU A 281 17.46 12.49 -11.49
C LEU A 281 15.99 12.19 -11.19
N GLN A 282 15.69 10.99 -10.67
CA GLN A 282 14.34 10.65 -10.21
C GLN A 282 13.91 11.53 -9.05
N HIS A 283 14.79 11.81 -8.09
CA HIS A 283 14.50 12.70 -6.98
C HIS A 283 14.28 14.14 -7.47
N MET A 284 15.12 14.67 -8.37
CA MET A 284 14.98 16.01 -8.96
C MET A 284 13.73 16.13 -9.86
N ALA A 285 13.29 15.04 -10.48
CA ALA A 285 12.08 15.02 -11.28
C ALA A 285 10.81 15.16 -10.43
N HIS A 286 10.84 14.77 -9.15
CA HIS A 286 9.66 14.69 -8.29
C HIS A 286 9.67 15.63 -7.07
N TYR A 287 10.82 16.16 -6.64
CA TYR A 287 10.95 17.02 -5.45
C TYR A 287 11.55 18.41 -5.78
N ASP A 288 11.20 19.41 -4.99
CA ASP A 288 11.70 20.78 -5.07
C ASP A 288 13.09 20.88 -4.42
N GLY A 289 14.08 21.37 -5.16
CA GLY A 289 15.48 21.41 -4.71
C GLY A 289 15.77 22.37 -3.55
N LEU A 290 14.87 23.31 -3.23
CA LEU A 290 15.06 24.25 -2.12
C LEU A 290 14.44 23.74 -0.81
N THR A 291 13.21 23.25 -0.89
CA THR A 291 12.39 22.90 0.29
C THR A 291 12.33 21.40 0.58
N GLY A 292 12.72 20.55 -0.38
CA GLY A 292 12.60 19.09 -0.28
C GLY A 292 11.16 18.57 -0.38
N LEU A 293 10.16 19.44 -0.57
CA LEU A 293 8.77 19.05 -0.76
C LEU A 293 8.54 18.46 -2.16
N PRO A 294 7.50 17.62 -2.37
CA PRO A 294 6.97 17.31 -3.67
C PRO A 294 6.87 18.55 -4.57
N ASN A 295 7.41 18.44 -5.79
CA ASN A 295 7.27 19.48 -6.79
C ASN A 295 5.90 19.41 -7.45
N ARG A 296 5.63 20.36 -8.35
CA ARG A 296 4.37 20.41 -9.10
C ARG A 296 4.02 19.09 -9.80
N THR A 297 4.98 18.40 -10.40
CA THR A 297 4.75 17.13 -11.12
C THR A 297 4.28 16.04 -10.18
N LEU A 298 5.02 15.80 -9.09
CA LEU A 298 4.66 14.78 -8.10
C LEU A 298 3.34 15.12 -7.39
N PHE A 299 3.09 16.41 -7.11
CA PHE A 299 1.84 16.86 -6.51
C PHE A 299 0.62 16.52 -7.38
N PHE A 300 0.67 16.82 -8.68
CA PHE A 300 -0.44 16.50 -9.59
C PHE A 300 -0.65 14.99 -9.75
N GLN A 301 0.43 14.22 -9.80
CA GLN A 301 0.35 12.75 -9.84
C GLN A 301 -0.32 12.21 -8.57
N THR A 302 0.15 12.63 -7.39
CA THR A 302 -0.41 12.22 -6.09
C THR A 302 -1.88 12.61 -5.96
N LEU A 303 -2.27 13.80 -6.44
CA LEU A 303 -3.66 14.24 -6.45
C LEU A 303 -4.53 13.37 -7.38
N GLY A 304 -4.01 12.98 -8.54
CA GLY A 304 -4.69 12.06 -9.46
C GLY A 304 -4.94 10.70 -8.82
N ASP A 305 -3.91 10.12 -8.20
CA ASP A 305 -4.00 8.83 -7.51
C ASP A 305 -4.98 8.89 -6.32
N ALA A 306 -4.93 9.99 -5.56
CA ALA A 306 -5.87 10.22 -4.47
C ALA A 306 -7.32 10.31 -4.97
N ILE A 307 -7.59 11.03 -6.06
CA ILE A 307 -8.93 11.16 -6.66
C ILE A 307 -9.46 9.80 -7.12
N ALA A 308 -8.62 9.00 -7.76
CA ALA A 308 -9.00 7.65 -8.18
C ALA A 308 -9.40 6.77 -6.98
N LEU A 309 -8.62 6.80 -5.90
CA LEU A 309 -8.94 6.07 -4.68
C LEU A 309 -10.22 6.61 -3.99
N ALA A 310 -10.40 7.92 -3.99
CA ALA A 310 -11.56 8.56 -3.39
C ALA A 310 -12.86 8.23 -4.12
N GLN A 311 -12.80 8.05 -5.44
CA GLN A 311 -13.93 7.62 -6.25
C GLN A 311 -14.41 6.21 -5.84
N GLU A 312 -13.50 5.27 -5.57
CA GLU A 312 -13.85 3.92 -5.12
C GLU A 312 -14.39 3.88 -3.69
N LYS A 313 -13.84 4.71 -2.80
CA LYS A 313 -14.16 4.70 -1.36
C LYS A 313 -15.23 5.72 -0.95
N ALA A 314 -15.79 6.47 -1.92
CA ALA A 314 -16.68 7.60 -1.69
C ALA A 314 -16.10 8.62 -0.68
N TRP A 315 -14.81 8.92 -0.83
CA TRP A 315 -14.09 9.91 -0.03
C TRP A 315 -14.12 11.29 -0.69
N ARG A 316 -13.79 12.30 0.09
CA ARG A 316 -13.63 13.68 -0.37
C ARG A 316 -12.16 14.05 -0.31
N ILE A 317 -11.73 14.88 -1.25
CA ILE A 317 -10.37 15.42 -1.27
C ILE A 317 -10.45 16.93 -1.24
N VAL A 318 -9.61 17.53 -0.42
CA VAL A 318 -9.54 18.97 -0.31
C VAL A 318 -8.16 19.43 -0.74
N VAL A 319 -8.13 20.41 -1.64
CA VAL A 319 -6.92 21.09 -2.08
C VAL A 319 -6.89 22.47 -1.46
N LEU A 320 -5.87 22.73 -0.64
CA LEU A 320 -5.56 24.08 -0.14
C LEU A 320 -4.44 24.63 -1.00
N PHE A 321 -4.64 25.80 -1.61
CA PHE A 321 -3.63 26.54 -2.33
C PHE A 321 -3.21 27.74 -1.49
N ILE A 322 -1.94 27.83 -1.14
CA ILE A 322 -1.41 28.77 -0.15
C ILE A 322 -0.37 29.64 -0.81
N ALA A 323 -0.46 30.95 -0.63
CA ALA A 323 0.59 31.85 -1.06
C ALA A 323 0.95 32.84 0.05
N LEU A 324 2.26 33.06 0.24
CA LEU A 324 2.74 34.02 1.23
C LEU A 324 2.31 35.44 0.84
N ASP A 325 1.89 36.21 1.83
CA ASP A 325 1.54 37.61 1.62
C ASP A 325 2.79 38.48 1.69
N ARG A 326 2.99 39.33 0.68
CA ARG A 326 4.09 40.31 0.62
C ARG A 326 5.50 39.69 0.64
N PHE A 327 5.66 38.42 0.26
CA PHE A 327 6.98 37.76 0.16
C PHE A 327 7.99 38.55 -0.68
N LYS A 328 7.53 39.15 -1.79
CA LYS A 328 8.37 40.01 -2.64
C LYS A 328 9.05 41.15 -1.86
N ASN A 329 8.35 41.77 -0.89
CA ASN A 329 8.93 42.84 -0.09
C ASN A 329 10.09 42.35 0.77
N ILE A 330 10.07 41.10 1.22
CA ILE A 330 11.17 40.49 1.97
C ILE A 330 12.35 40.23 1.04
N ASN A 331 12.13 39.65 -0.14
CA ASN A 331 13.21 39.47 -1.12
C ASN A 331 13.86 40.81 -1.51
N ASP A 332 13.05 41.85 -1.70
CA ASP A 332 13.52 43.18 -2.07
C ASP A 332 14.25 43.89 -0.91
N SER A 333 13.91 43.60 0.35
CA SER A 333 14.48 44.28 1.53
C SER A 333 15.64 43.54 2.20
N LEU A 334 15.59 42.21 2.24
CA LEU A 334 16.53 41.33 2.96
C LEU A 334 17.37 40.44 2.01
N GLY A 335 17.06 40.44 0.71
CA GLY A 335 17.79 39.70 -0.30
C GLY A 335 17.32 38.26 -0.48
N ALA A 336 17.69 37.66 -1.62
CA ALA A 336 17.21 36.35 -2.05
C ALA A 336 17.62 35.20 -1.11
N ALA A 337 18.81 35.27 -0.49
CA ALA A 337 19.28 34.24 0.42
C ALA A 337 18.41 34.09 1.68
N LEU A 338 17.95 35.21 2.26
CA LEU A 338 17.04 35.20 3.40
C LEU A 338 15.59 34.86 2.98
N GLY A 339 15.22 35.18 1.74
CA GLY A 339 13.97 34.70 1.14
C GLY A 339 13.92 33.17 0.99
N ASP A 340 15.02 32.56 0.54
CA ASP A 340 15.14 31.11 0.43
C ASP A 340 15.08 30.44 1.80
N GLU A 341 15.71 31.04 2.82
CA GLU A 341 15.63 30.54 4.19
C GLU A 341 14.22 30.65 4.77
N LEU A 342 13.53 31.76 4.51
CA LEU A 342 12.12 31.91 4.86
C LEU A 342 11.26 30.80 4.24
N LEU A 343 11.48 30.47 2.96
CA LEU A 343 10.74 29.41 2.28
C LEU A 343 11.02 28.02 2.90
N ARG A 344 12.25 27.74 3.35
CA ARG A 344 12.58 26.49 4.06
C ARG A 344 11.90 26.41 5.43
N GLN A 345 11.91 27.49 6.21
CA GLN A 345 11.23 27.52 7.50
C GLN A 345 9.71 27.42 7.33
N PHE A 346 9.16 28.08 6.30
CA PHE A 346 7.75 28.01 5.96
C PHE A 346 7.33 26.60 5.55
N SER A 347 8.10 25.91 4.70
CA SER A 347 7.82 24.52 4.32
C SER A 347 7.87 23.57 5.52
N ASN A 348 8.86 23.72 6.40
CA ASN A 348 8.97 22.90 7.60
C ASN A 348 7.78 23.10 8.54
N ARG A 349 7.34 24.34 8.72
CA ARG A 349 6.18 24.66 9.56
C ARG A 349 4.88 24.13 8.96
N LEU A 350 4.72 24.20 7.63
CA LEU A 350 3.59 23.60 6.92
C LEU A 350 3.51 22.09 7.11
N VAL A 351 4.63 21.38 6.97
CA VAL A 351 4.70 19.92 7.17
C VAL A 351 4.31 19.53 8.60
N GLN A 352 4.66 20.35 9.60
CA GLN A 352 4.27 20.11 10.99
C GLN A 352 2.77 20.30 11.27
N CYS A 353 2.05 21.04 10.40
CA CYS A 353 0.62 21.28 10.56
C CYS A 353 -0.26 20.16 9.97
N VAL A 354 0.32 19.22 9.23
CA VAL A 354 -0.44 18.20 8.50
C VAL A 354 -0.14 16.78 8.99
N ARG A 355 -1.05 15.85 8.74
CA ARG A 355 -0.88 14.44 9.16
C ARG A 355 0.00 13.70 8.16
N ILE A 356 0.53 12.53 8.57
CA ILE A 356 1.39 11.67 7.72
C ILE A 356 0.72 11.28 6.39
N ARG A 357 -0.61 11.20 6.36
CA ARG A 357 -1.40 10.85 5.17
C ARG A 357 -1.66 12.01 4.21
N ASP A 358 -1.40 13.25 4.64
CA ASP A 358 -1.62 14.44 3.84
C ASP A 358 -0.37 14.76 3.03
N THR A 359 -0.52 15.40 1.88
CA THR A 359 0.63 15.73 1.01
C THR A 359 0.79 17.24 0.92
N VAL A 360 2.01 17.73 1.16
CA VAL A 360 2.39 19.13 0.94
C VAL A 360 3.27 19.19 -0.30
N GLY A 361 3.00 20.09 -1.23
CA GLY A 361 3.84 20.34 -2.39
C GLY A 361 4.14 21.82 -2.58
N ARG A 362 5.27 22.11 -3.23
CA ARG A 362 5.61 23.47 -3.65
C ARG A 362 5.28 23.65 -5.13
N MET A 363 4.44 24.64 -5.43
CA MET A 363 3.93 24.89 -6.79
C MET A 363 4.87 25.81 -7.59
N GLY A 364 5.69 26.60 -6.88
CA GLY A 364 6.70 27.50 -7.42
C GLY A 364 6.70 28.83 -6.68
N GLY A 365 7.84 29.54 -6.67
CA GLY A 365 7.93 30.85 -6.02
C GLY A 365 7.56 30.80 -4.53
N ASP A 366 6.56 31.58 -4.14
CA ASP A 366 5.96 31.68 -2.80
C ASP A 366 4.64 30.90 -2.66
N GLU A 367 4.38 29.96 -3.56
CA GLU A 367 3.13 29.18 -3.63
C GLU A 367 3.33 27.72 -3.24
N PHE A 368 2.44 27.26 -2.37
CA PHE A 368 2.39 25.91 -1.81
C PHE A 368 0.99 25.34 -1.98
N ALA A 369 0.88 24.02 -2.04
CA ALA A 369 -0.41 23.35 -2.10
C ALA A 369 -0.44 22.13 -1.17
N LEU A 370 -1.60 21.86 -0.59
CA LEU A 370 -1.83 20.71 0.27
C LEU A 370 -2.96 19.85 -0.30
N ILE A 371 -2.82 18.53 -0.15
CA ILE A 371 -3.84 17.53 -0.45
C ILE A 371 -4.26 16.90 0.88
N LEU A 372 -5.54 17.05 1.23
CA LEU A 372 -6.13 16.44 2.41
C LEU A 372 -7.14 15.37 1.98
N THR A 373 -7.01 14.17 2.51
CA THR A 373 -7.93 13.06 2.27
C THR A 373 -8.91 12.92 3.43
N MET A 374 -10.23 12.98 3.15
CA MET A 374 -11.27 13.10 4.17
C MET A 374 -12.37 12.05 4.03
N THR A 375 -12.73 11.45 5.16
CA THR A 375 -13.86 10.53 5.29
C THR A 375 -15.14 11.33 5.49
N ARG A 376 -15.80 11.67 4.38
CA ARG A 376 -17.15 12.29 4.26
C ARG A 376 -17.42 13.64 4.95
N ASP A 377 -16.78 13.99 6.07
CA ASP A 377 -17.02 15.25 6.78
C ASP A 377 -16.20 16.41 6.19
N GLN A 378 -16.85 17.55 5.97
CA GLN A 378 -16.27 18.74 5.34
C GLN A 378 -15.48 19.62 6.34
N GLN A 379 -15.61 19.34 7.64
CA GLN A 379 -15.16 20.20 8.73
C GLN A 379 -13.64 20.16 8.97
N ASP A 380 -13.00 19.02 8.71
CA ASP A 380 -11.55 18.86 8.87
C ASP A 380 -10.77 19.87 8.00
N ALA A 381 -11.31 20.29 6.85
CA ALA A 381 -10.62 21.20 5.93
C ALA A 381 -10.47 22.62 6.48
N VAL A 382 -11.51 23.10 7.17
CA VAL A 382 -11.52 24.42 7.82
C VAL A 382 -10.59 24.39 9.03
N HIS A 383 -10.60 23.30 9.78
CA HIS A 383 -9.73 23.14 10.94
C HIS A 383 -8.25 23.20 10.51
N VAL A 384 -7.86 22.41 9.51
CA VAL A 384 -6.49 22.42 8.97
C VAL A 384 -6.14 23.79 8.38
N ALA A 385 -7.06 24.44 7.66
CA ALA A 385 -6.82 25.79 7.13
C ALA A 385 -6.57 26.84 8.25
N ASN A 386 -7.30 26.74 9.37
CA ASN A 386 -7.09 27.59 10.53
C ASN A 386 -5.78 27.26 11.26
N GLU A 387 -5.48 25.99 11.50
CA GLU A 387 -4.22 25.56 12.14
C GLU A 387 -3.01 26.04 11.34
N VAL A 388 -3.03 25.82 10.01
CA VAL A 388 -2.01 26.32 9.10
C VAL A 388 -1.90 27.84 9.20
N ARG A 389 -3.03 28.57 9.17
CA ARG A 389 -2.99 30.05 9.26
C ARG A 389 -2.39 30.52 10.59
N GLU A 390 -2.80 29.98 11.73
CA GLU A 390 -2.29 30.39 13.05
C GLU A 390 -0.81 30.02 13.22
N ALA A 391 -0.37 28.84 12.75
CA ALA A 391 1.03 28.45 12.77
C ALA A 391 1.90 29.40 11.92
N LEU A 392 1.40 29.81 10.76
CA LEU A 392 2.12 30.70 9.84
C LEU A 392 2.18 32.16 10.31
N ARG A 393 1.31 32.59 11.24
CA ARG A 393 1.33 33.93 11.85
C ARG A 393 2.47 34.13 12.84
N LEU A 394 3.03 33.04 13.39
CA LEU A 394 4.17 33.14 14.30
C LEU A 394 5.38 33.73 13.55
N PRO A 395 6.14 34.68 14.15
CA PRO A 395 7.30 35.28 13.49
C PRO A 395 8.32 34.23 13.02
N PHE A 396 8.94 34.48 11.88
CA PHE A 396 10.09 33.72 11.37
C PHE A 396 11.38 34.42 11.79
N ASP A 397 12.37 33.65 12.24
CA ASP A 397 13.69 34.19 12.60
C ASP A 397 14.63 34.03 11.40
N LEU A 398 14.96 35.16 10.76
CA LEU A 398 15.84 35.23 9.60
C LEU A 398 17.16 35.86 10.02
N ASP A 399 18.08 35.07 10.57
CA ASP A 399 19.39 35.51 11.08
C ASP A 399 19.31 36.68 12.09
N GLY A 400 18.38 36.61 13.05
CA GLY A 400 18.19 37.63 14.09
C GLY A 400 17.22 38.75 13.72
N HIS A 401 16.61 38.68 12.53
CA HIS A 401 15.54 39.59 12.12
C HIS A 401 14.16 38.89 12.21
N PRO A 402 13.30 39.27 13.17
CA PRO A 402 11.95 38.71 13.26
C PRO A 402 11.09 39.22 12.10
N ALA A 403 10.67 38.32 11.21
CA ALA A 403 9.80 38.60 10.08
C ALA A 403 8.38 38.05 10.36
N ALA A 404 7.42 38.94 10.54
CA ALA A 404 6.00 38.57 10.64
C ALA A 404 5.35 38.60 9.25
N LEU A 405 4.79 37.47 8.84
CA LEU A 405 4.11 37.31 7.55
C LEU A 405 2.74 36.67 7.78
N SER A 406 1.85 36.89 6.82
CA SER A 406 0.59 36.17 6.72
C SER A 406 0.58 35.32 5.44
N ALA A 407 -0.39 34.42 5.34
CA ALA A 407 -0.64 33.67 4.13
C ALA A 407 -2.10 33.81 3.72
N SER A 408 -2.33 33.84 2.41
CA SER A 408 -3.66 33.75 1.83
C SER A 408 -3.90 32.33 1.32
N ILE A 409 -5.05 31.76 1.66
CA ILE A 409 -5.38 30.36 1.38
C ILE A 409 -6.64 30.29 0.51
N GLY A 410 -6.61 29.46 -0.52
CA GLY A 410 -7.76 29.13 -1.35
C GLY A 410 -8.08 27.66 -1.23
N ILE A 411 -9.36 27.32 -1.14
CA ILE A 411 -9.81 25.96 -0.87
C ILE A 411 -10.74 25.51 -2.01
N ALA A 412 -10.46 24.33 -2.56
CA ALA A 412 -11.34 23.65 -3.50
C ALA A 412 -11.49 22.17 -3.13
N MET A 413 -12.67 21.60 -3.40
CA MET A 413 -13.06 20.26 -2.94
C MET A 413 -13.49 19.34 -4.08
N TYR A 414 -13.01 18.11 -4.04
CA TYR A 414 -13.52 17.00 -4.84
C TYR A 414 -14.60 16.25 -4.05
N PRO A 415 -15.74 15.87 -4.67
CA PRO A 415 -16.12 16.14 -6.07
C PRO A 415 -16.92 17.45 -6.27
N ASP A 416 -17.19 18.20 -5.20
CA ASP A 416 -18.15 19.32 -5.20
C ASP A 416 -17.79 20.47 -6.16
N ASP A 417 -16.51 20.88 -6.17
CA ASP A 417 -16.02 21.99 -6.99
C ASP A 417 -15.51 21.49 -8.35
N ALA A 418 -14.76 20.38 -8.39
CA ALA A 418 -14.24 19.79 -9.62
C ALA A 418 -13.91 18.31 -9.45
N THR A 419 -13.93 17.55 -10.57
CA THR A 419 -13.61 16.12 -10.60
C THR A 419 -12.20 15.80 -11.13
N ASP A 420 -11.51 16.77 -11.73
CA ASP A 420 -10.17 16.60 -12.28
C ASP A 420 -9.09 17.38 -11.50
N PRO A 421 -7.87 16.81 -11.34
CA PRO A 421 -6.79 17.45 -10.58
C PRO A 421 -6.46 18.88 -11.04
N HIS A 422 -6.45 19.12 -12.35
CA HIS A 422 -6.04 20.40 -12.93
C HIS A 422 -7.04 21.52 -12.63
N THR A 423 -8.33 21.27 -12.82
CA THR A 423 -9.39 22.22 -12.51
C THR A 423 -9.50 22.45 -11.01
N LEU A 424 -9.33 21.41 -10.19
CA LEU A 424 -9.39 21.53 -8.74
C LEU A 424 -8.30 22.49 -8.19
N VAL A 425 -7.06 22.31 -8.64
CA VAL A 425 -5.94 23.22 -8.30
C VAL A 425 -6.21 24.64 -8.82
N LYS A 426 -6.72 24.78 -10.04
CA LYS A 426 -7.07 26.08 -10.62
C LYS A 426 -8.15 26.81 -9.82
N TYR A 427 -9.15 26.09 -9.31
CA TYR A 427 -10.21 26.65 -8.48
C TYR A 427 -9.69 27.05 -7.10
N ALA A 428 -8.83 26.26 -6.50
CA ALA A 428 -8.16 26.61 -5.25
C ALA A 428 -7.29 27.87 -5.42
N ASP A 429 -6.49 27.96 -6.49
CA ASP A 429 -5.71 29.16 -6.83
C ASP A 429 -6.61 30.40 -7.02
N THR A 430 -7.70 30.27 -7.77
CA THR A 430 -8.68 31.35 -7.95
C THR A 430 -9.27 31.82 -6.60
N ALA A 431 -9.55 30.89 -5.69
CA ALA A 431 -10.05 31.21 -4.36
C ALA A 431 -8.99 31.91 -3.48
N MET A 432 -7.72 31.50 -3.60
CA MET A 432 -6.58 32.13 -2.92
C MET A 432 -6.38 33.57 -3.41
N ALA A 433 -6.46 33.80 -4.71
CA ALA A 433 -6.39 35.14 -5.29
C ALA A 433 -7.53 36.04 -4.77
N ARG A 434 -8.74 35.50 -4.62
CA ARG A 434 -9.87 36.21 -3.99
C ARG A 434 -9.61 36.50 -2.51
N ALA A 435 -8.96 35.60 -1.77
CA ALA A 435 -8.54 35.85 -0.39
C ALA A 435 -7.52 37.00 -0.30
N LYS A 436 -6.55 37.05 -1.23
CA LYS A 436 -5.59 38.17 -1.35
C LYS A 436 -6.29 39.52 -1.60
N GLN A 437 -7.31 39.54 -2.46
CA GLN A 437 -8.08 40.75 -2.78
C GLN A 437 -8.98 41.21 -1.62
N ALA A 438 -9.49 40.27 -0.82
CA ALA A 438 -10.45 40.55 0.25
C ALA A 438 -9.83 41.03 1.58
N GLY A 439 -8.51 41.25 1.62
CA GLY A 439 -7.83 41.74 2.82
C GLY A 439 -6.52 41.02 3.16
N ARG A 440 -6.22 39.89 2.50
CA ARG A 440 -5.11 38.96 2.84
C ARG A 440 -5.32 38.30 4.22
N ASP A 441 -4.38 37.47 4.67
CA ASP A 441 -4.41 36.84 6.00
C ASP A 441 -5.72 36.08 6.31
N GLY A 442 -6.16 35.27 5.36
CA GLY A 442 -7.41 34.54 5.45
C GLY A 442 -7.54 33.46 4.39
N TYR A 443 -8.58 32.64 4.52
CA TYR A 443 -8.90 31.61 3.54
C TYR A 443 -10.23 31.90 2.84
N ARG A 444 -10.41 31.37 1.63
CA ARG A 444 -11.70 31.35 0.94
C ARG A 444 -11.92 30.03 0.23
N PHE A 445 -13.17 29.55 0.28
CA PHE A 445 -13.62 28.47 -0.60
C PHE A 445 -13.95 29.02 -1.98
N PHE A 446 -13.75 28.20 -3.01
CA PHE A 446 -14.13 28.52 -4.38
C PHE A 446 -15.66 28.74 -4.50
N THR A 447 -16.45 27.83 -3.93
CA THR A 447 -17.92 27.89 -3.94
C THR A 447 -18.47 28.84 -2.85
N ALA A 448 -19.30 29.80 -3.25
CA ALA A 448 -19.81 30.86 -2.37
C ALA A 448 -20.72 30.35 -1.23
N GLY A 449 -21.45 29.24 -1.44
CA GLY A 449 -22.28 28.63 -0.40
C GLY A 449 -21.49 28.10 0.81
N MET A 450 -20.25 27.64 0.59
CA MET A 450 -19.39 27.11 1.66
C MET A 450 -18.84 28.22 2.57
N ASN A 451 -18.52 29.40 2.02
CA ASN A 451 -18.07 30.53 2.84
C ASN A 451 -19.15 30.98 3.84
N VAL A 452 -20.44 30.83 3.51
CA VAL A 452 -21.56 31.17 4.40
C VAL A 452 -21.70 30.17 5.54
N GLN A 453 -21.61 28.87 5.27
CA GLN A 453 -21.70 27.82 6.31
C GLN A 453 -20.55 27.87 7.30
N VAL A 454 -19.33 28.16 6.83
CA VAL A 454 -18.14 28.24 7.70
C VAL A 454 -18.17 29.48 8.60
N LEU A 455 -18.57 30.64 8.06
CA LEU A 455 -18.76 31.85 8.88
C LEU A 455 -19.90 31.68 9.89
N ALA A 456 -21.02 31.06 9.47
CA ALA A 456 -22.13 30.76 10.36
C ALA A 456 -21.69 29.85 11.53
N ARG A 457 -20.80 28.88 11.28
CA ARG A 457 -20.29 27.98 12.31
C ARG A 457 -19.34 28.68 13.29
N LEU A 458 -18.43 29.54 12.81
CA LEU A 458 -17.56 30.34 13.68
C LEU A 458 -18.37 31.32 14.55
N ASP A 459 -19.38 31.97 13.95
CA ASP A 459 -20.33 32.81 14.68
C ASP A 459 -21.08 32.00 15.75
N MET A 460 -21.52 30.77 15.41
CA MET A 460 -22.15 29.84 16.34
C MET A 460 -21.25 29.49 17.53
N GLU A 461 -19.96 29.16 17.28
CA GLU A 461 -19.01 28.87 18.35
C GLU A 461 -18.84 30.06 19.31
N LEU A 462 -18.57 31.26 18.76
CA LEU A 462 -18.38 32.46 19.57
C LEU A 462 -19.64 32.80 20.37
N ALA A 463 -20.82 32.63 19.77
CA ALA A 463 -22.09 32.84 20.42
C ALA A 463 -22.35 31.81 21.53
N LEU A 464 -22.05 30.52 21.33
CA LEU A 464 -22.18 29.47 22.35
C LEU A 464 -21.28 29.69 23.57
N ARG A 465 -20.06 30.20 23.37
CA ARG A 465 -19.17 30.59 24.49
C ARG A 465 -19.81 31.67 25.37
N ARG A 466 -20.47 32.66 24.75
CA ARG A 466 -21.19 33.73 25.46
C ARG A 466 -22.49 33.24 26.08
N ALA A 467 -23.20 32.31 25.43
CA ALA A 467 -24.48 31.79 25.88
C ALA A 467 -24.42 31.20 27.30
N LEU A 468 -23.33 30.51 27.63
CA LEU A 468 -23.09 29.95 28.96
C LEU A 468 -22.92 31.04 30.04
N GLU A 469 -22.34 32.19 29.69
CA GLU A 469 -22.08 33.30 30.62
C GLU A 469 -23.31 34.20 30.80
N HIS A 470 -24.20 34.27 29.80
CA HIS A 470 -25.35 35.19 29.77
C HIS A 470 -26.70 34.51 30.07
N ASN A 471 -26.71 33.27 30.58
CA ASN A 471 -27.93 32.50 30.90
C ASN A 471 -28.89 32.34 29.70
N GLU A 472 -28.34 32.15 28.50
CA GLU A 472 -29.15 31.98 27.27
C GLU A 472 -29.59 30.51 27.05
N LEU A 473 -28.96 29.58 27.77
CA LEU A 473 -29.32 28.16 27.75
C LEU A 473 -30.46 27.88 28.72
N LEU A 474 -31.40 27.04 28.31
CA LEU A 474 -32.53 26.60 29.14
C LEU A 474 -32.85 25.12 28.87
N LEU A 475 -33.59 24.51 29.79
CA LEU A 475 -34.03 23.11 29.68
C LEU A 475 -35.53 23.06 29.44
N HIS A 476 -35.94 22.36 28.39
CA HIS A 476 -37.30 21.86 28.24
C HIS A 476 -37.36 20.41 28.72
N TYR A 477 -38.56 19.96 29.08
CA TYR A 477 -38.78 18.63 29.62
C TYR A 477 -39.79 17.90 28.74
N GLN A 478 -39.44 16.71 28.26
CA GLN A 478 -40.36 15.86 27.54
C GLN A 478 -40.82 14.70 28.44
N PRO A 479 -42.13 14.53 28.69
CA PRO A 479 -42.62 13.44 29.53
C PRO A 479 -42.32 12.07 28.93
N LYS A 480 -41.96 11.13 29.82
CA LYS A 480 -41.90 9.69 29.56
C LYS A 480 -43.08 9.04 30.25
N VAL A 481 -43.76 8.13 29.57
CA VAL A 481 -45.03 7.58 30.06
C VAL A 481 -44.96 6.07 30.13
N ASN A 482 -45.45 5.51 31.23
CA ASN A 482 -45.57 4.07 31.36
C ASN A 482 -46.72 3.56 30.50
N LEU A 483 -46.46 2.58 29.62
CA LEU A 483 -47.47 2.06 28.69
C LEU A 483 -48.58 1.25 29.37
N HIS A 484 -48.30 0.70 30.55
CA HIS A 484 -49.21 -0.15 31.31
C HIS A 484 -50.15 0.66 32.21
N SER A 485 -49.62 1.57 33.03
CA SER A 485 -50.44 2.44 33.89
C SER A 485 -51.00 3.64 33.14
N GLY A 486 -50.35 4.05 32.04
CA GLY A 486 -50.66 5.27 31.30
C GLY A 486 -50.16 6.55 31.99
N GLU A 487 -49.54 6.46 33.15
CA GLU A 487 -49.08 7.60 33.95
C GLU A 487 -47.67 8.05 33.57
N ILE A 488 -47.36 9.32 33.84
CA ILE A 488 -46.02 9.89 33.64
C ILE A 488 -45.02 9.19 34.57
N ALA A 489 -44.02 8.54 33.99
CA ALA A 489 -42.96 7.82 34.71
C ALA A 489 -41.73 8.70 34.99
N GLY A 490 -41.58 9.80 34.26
CA GLY A 490 -40.47 10.74 34.37
C GLY A 490 -40.46 11.75 33.22
N ALA A 491 -39.36 12.44 33.03
CA ALA A 491 -39.14 13.34 31.91
C ALA A 491 -37.69 13.32 31.43
N GLU A 492 -37.45 13.61 30.16
CA GLU A 492 -36.11 13.89 29.63
C GLU A 492 -35.85 15.39 29.59
N ALA A 493 -34.71 15.83 30.10
CA ALA A 493 -34.25 17.21 30.03
C ALA A 493 -33.53 17.46 28.70
N LEU A 494 -34.14 18.30 27.87
CA LEU A 494 -33.68 18.62 26.54
C LEU A 494 -33.16 20.06 26.48
N LEU A 495 -31.90 20.21 26.10
CA LEU A 495 -31.25 21.52 25.99
C LEU A 495 -31.93 22.38 24.93
N ARG A 496 -32.10 23.67 25.22
CA ARG A 496 -32.56 24.68 24.28
C ARG A 496 -31.69 25.92 24.43
N TRP A 497 -31.52 26.64 23.34
CA TRP A 497 -30.78 27.90 23.36
C TRP A 497 -31.69 29.05 22.92
N GLN A 498 -31.97 29.95 23.85
CA GLN A 498 -32.71 31.18 23.58
C GLN A 498 -31.72 32.24 23.09
N ARG A 499 -31.40 32.20 21.80
CA ARG A 499 -30.41 33.11 21.21
C ARG A 499 -31.00 34.51 21.00
N PRO A 500 -30.37 35.58 21.52
CA PRO A 500 -30.84 36.95 21.30
C PRO A 500 -30.95 37.29 19.81
N GLY A 501 -32.11 37.81 19.39
CA GLY A 501 -32.38 38.19 18.00
C GLY A 501 -32.72 37.03 17.04
N CYS A 502 -32.46 35.78 17.42
CA CYS A 502 -32.74 34.58 16.59
C CYS A 502 -33.87 33.70 17.15
N GLY A 503 -34.23 33.85 18.43
CA GLY A 503 -35.25 33.02 19.07
C GLY A 503 -34.70 31.69 19.57
N LEU A 504 -35.56 30.67 19.63
CA LEU A 504 -35.20 29.35 20.16
C LEU A 504 -34.47 28.52 19.10
N VAL A 505 -33.21 28.17 19.37
CA VAL A 505 -32.37 27.30 18.54
C VAL A 505 -32.35 25.90 19.13
N TYR A 506 -32.47 24.87 18.27
CA TYR A 506 -32.60 23.47 18.68
C TYR A 506 -31.25 22.73 18.68
N PRO A 507 -31.09 21.69 19.53
CA PRO A 507 -29.83 20.95 19.70
C PRO A 507 -29.14 20.51 18.41
N ALA A 508 -29.90 20.04 17.42
CA ALA A 508 -29.36 19.58 16.14
C ALA A 508 -28.48 20.62 15.41
N GLU A 509 -28.72 21.91 15.65
CA GLU A 509 -27.97 22.99 15.00
C GLU A 509 -26.65 23.34 15.73
N PHE A 510 -26.55 23.09 17.04
CA PHE A 510 -25.45 23.64 17.85
C PHE A 510 -24.73 22.61 18.74
N VAL A 511 -25.32 21.46 19.04
CA VAL A 511 -24.65 20.37 19.78
C VAL A 511 -23.41 19.84 19.04
N PRO A 512 -23.42 19.62 17.71
CA PRO A 512 -22.19 19.23 17.00
C PRO A 512 -21.05 20.23 17.21
N VAL A 513 -21.36 21.54 17.23
CA VAL A 513 -20.37 22.60 17.50
C VAL A 513 -19.86 22.52 18.95
N LEU A 514 -20.72 22.24 19.92
CA LEU A 514 -20.31 22.04 21.32
C LEU A 514 -19.38 20.84 21.48
N GLU A 515 -19.67 19.75 20.78
CA GLU A 515 -18.85 18.54 20.80
C GLU A 515 -17.48 18.81 20.18
N ASP A 516 -17.42 19.34 18.97
CA ASP A 516 -16.15 19.55 18.26
C ASP A 516 -15.22 20.52 18.99
N THR A 517 -15.78 21.58 19.59
CA THR A 517 -15.02 22.60 20.34
C THR A 517 -14.67 22.18 21.78
N GLY A 518 -15.18 21.04 22.26
CA GLY A 518 -15.03 20.60 23.66
C GLY A 518 -15.87 21.39 24.67
N LEU A 519 -16.63 22.39 24.24
CA LEU A 519 -17.55 23.15 25.11
C LEU A 519 -18.66 22.27 25.71
N ILE A 520 -18.93 21.11 25.11
CA ILE A 520 -19.91 20.13 25.60
C ILE A 520 -19.64 19.70 27.04
N VAL A 521 -18.38 19.68 27.50
CA VAL A 521 -18.06 19.32 28.90
C VAL A 521 -18.56 20.39 29.87
N ARG A 522 -18.36 21.67 29.54
CA ARG A 522 -18.83 22.81 30.35
C ARG A 522 -20.35 22.93 30.32
N VAL A 523 -20.95 22.78 29.14
CA VAL A 523 -22.41 22.81 28.99
C VAL A 523 -23.04 21.61 29.69
N GLY A 524 -22.46 20.41 29.58
CA GLY A 524 -22.93 19.21 30.27
C GLY A 524 -22.95 19.36 31.80
N ALA A 525 -21.90 19.97 32.39
CA ALA A 525 -21.89 20.29 33.81
C ALA A 525 -23.04 21.23 34.21
N TRP A 526 -23.31 22.24 33.37
CA TRP A 526 -24.43 23.17 33.56
C TRP A 526 -25.79 22.46 33.42
N ILE A 527 -25.96 21.54 32.45
CA ILE A 527 -27.19 20.77 32.26
C ILE A 527 -27.49 19.94 33.51
N ILE A 528 -26.49 19.21 34.04
CA ILE A 528 -26.67 18.36 35.23
C ILE A 528 -27.06 19.21 36.44
N ASP A 529 -26.41 20.36 36.66
CA ASP A 529 -26.76 21.27 37.75
C ASP A 529 -28.17 21.85 37.59
N ALA A 530 -28.53 22.29 36.38
CA ALA A 530 -29.84 22.85 36.09
C ALA A 530 -30.97 21.82 36.23
N ALA A 531 -30.75 20.57 35.81
CA ALA A 531 -31.69 19.47 36.00
C ALA A 531 -31.86 19.13 37.50
N CYS A 532 -30.77 19.02 38.26
CA CYS A 532 -30.84 18.80 39.72
C CYS A 532 -31.58 19.94 40.42
N ARG A 533 -31.32 21.19 40.03
CA ARG A 533 -32.03 22.35 40.55
C ARG A 533 -33.54 22.25 40.31
N GLN A 534 -33.95 21.82 39.11
CA GLN A 534 -35.36 21.66 38.76
C GLN A 534 -36.01 20.49 39.52
N ILE A 535 -35.34 19.33 39.63
CA ILE A 535 -35.84 18.19 40.42
C ILE A 535 -36.09 18.63 41.87
N GLY A 536 -35.12 19.32 42.49
CA GLY A 536 -35.27 19.82 43.85
C GLY A 536 -36.40 20.84 43.98
N ALA A 537 -36.66 21.64 42.94
CA ALA A 537 -37.79 22.58 42.92
C ALA A 537 -39.14 21.85 42.86
N TRP A 538 -39.28 20.81 42.03
CA TRP A 538 -40.50 20.00 41.98
C TRP A 538 -40.73 19.18 43.25
N LEU A 539 -39.66 18.65 43.86
CA LEU A 539 -39.75 17.89 45.11
C LEU A 539 -40.29 18.74 46.27
N ARG A 540 -40.02 20.05 46.25
CA ARG A 540 -40.49 21.03 47.25
C ARG A 540 -41.86 21.64 46.92
N SER A 541 -42.43 21.34 45.76
CA SER A 541 -43.75 21.82 45.34
C SER A 541 -44.78 20.69 45.31
N ASP A 542 -46.04 21.03 45.01
CA ASP A 542 -47.13 20.05 44.90
C ASP A 542 -46.95 19.06 43.74
N VAL A 543 -46.00 19.30 42.83
CA VAL A 543 -45.65 18.38 41.72
C VAL A 543 -45.06 17.09 42.27
N GLY A 544 -44.27 17.16 43.34
CA GLY A 544 -43.67 16.00 43.98
C GLY A 544 -42.48 15.39 43.21
N PRO A 545 -42.14 14.11 43.47
CA PRO A 545 -40.95 13.47 42.92
C PRO A 545 -41.14 13.10 41.44
N VAL A 546 -40.44 13.82 40.55
CA VAL A 546 -40.38 13.51 39.11
C VAL A 546 -38.96 13.11 38.76
N ARG A 547 -38.80 11.91 38.17
CA ARG A 547 -37.49 11.48 37.65
C ARG A 547 -37.14 12.25 36.39
N VAL A 548 -35.93 12.79 36.32
CA VAL A 548 -35.42 13.49 35.14
C VAL A 548 -34.21 12.77 34.56
N ALA A 549 -34.27 12.49 33.27
CA ALA A 549 -33.18 11.94 32.49
C ALA A 549 -32.38 13.04 31.81
N VAL A 550 -31.05 12.90 31.81
CA VAL A 550 -30.11 13.87 31.22
C VAL A 550 -29.13 13.15 30.30
N ASN A 551 -29.03 13.63 29.07
CA ASN A 551 -28.03 13.16 28.10
C ASN A 551 -26.61 13.54 28.51
N VAL A 552 -25.70 12.56 28.44
CA VAL A 552 -24.28 12.74 28.75
C VAL A 552 -23.44 12.37 27.53
N ALA A 553 -22.64 13.32 27.06
CA ALA A 553 -21.76 13.13 25.92
C ALA A 553 -20.52 12.29 26.28
N SER A 554 -20.00 11.51 25.34
CA SER A 554 -18.83 10.63 25.49
C SER A 554 -17.60 11.35 26.07
N ARG A 555 -17.36 12.60 25.62
CA ARG A 555 -16.20 13.40 26.02
C ARG A 555 -16.19 13.74 27.52
N GLN A 556 -17.35 13.78 28.16
CA GLN A 556 -17.48 14.01 29.61
C GLN A 556 -16.89 12.87 30.46
N PHE A 557 -16.77 11.65 29.90
CA PHE A 557 -16.12 10.51 30.58
C PHE A 557 -14.60 10.53 30.46
N VAL A 558 -14.08 11.06 29.35
CA VAL A 558 -12.66 11.02 29.03
C VAL A 558 -11.93 12.22 29.64
N GLU A 559 -12.45 13.42 29.38
CA GLU A 559 -11.84 14.70 29.74
C GLU A 559 -12.37 15.28 31.05
N GLY A 560 -13.58 14.88 31.46
CA GLY A 560 -14.26 15.39 32.66
C GLY A 560 -14.20 14.44 33.86
N ASP A 561 -14.54 14.97 35.03
CA ASP A 561 -14.86 14.20 36.24
C ASP A 561 -16.39 14.17 36.45
N LEU A 562 -17.06 13.33 35.65
CA LEU A 562 -18.52 13.19 35.67
C LEU A 562 -19.05 12.80 37.06
N GLU A 563 -18.32 11.91 37.75
CA GLU A 563 -18.72 11.46 39.07
C GLU A 563 -18.77 12.61 40.07
N LEU A 564 -17.70 13.42 40.13
CA LEU A 564 -17.64 14.58 41.00
C LEU A 564 -18.70 15.62 40.64
N MET A 565 -18.93 15.87 39.35
CA MET A 565 -19.96 16.80 38.87
C MET A 565 -21.35 16.39 39.35
N VAL A 566 -21.73 15.13 39.14
CA VAL A 566 -23.03 14.58 39.55
C VAL A 566 -23.20 14.61 41.06
N ARG A 567 -22.21 14.11 41.82
CA ARG A 567 -22.24 14.14 43.30
C ARG A 567 -22.42 15.56 43.83
N SER A 568 -21.70 16.52 43.26
CA SER A 568 -21.76 17.92 43.69
C SER A 568 -23.12 18.55 43.39
N ALA A 569 -23.72 18.27 42.23
CA ALA A 569 -25.04 18.78 41.87
C ALA A 569 -26.16 18.21 42.74
N LEU A 570 -26.15 16.89 42.99
CA LEU A 570 -27.13 16.22 43.86
C LEU A 570 -27.09 16.77 45.28
N LEU A 571 -25.88 16.91 45.86
CA LEU A 571 -25.69 17.46 47.20
C LEU A 571 -26.11 18.93 47.30
N ARG A 572 -25.80 19.74 46.28
CA ARG A 572 -26.10 21.18 46.28
C ARG A 572 -27.60 21.47 46.30
N HIS A 573 -28.39 20.65 45.60
CA HIS A 573 -29.83 20.90 45.42
C HIS A 573 -30.72 20.00 46.28
N ASP A 574 -30.11 19.15 47.11
CA ASP A 574 -30.76 18.16 48.00
C ASP A 574 -31.68 17.20 47.23
N VAL A 575 -31.12 16.59 46.18
CA VAL A 575 -31.85 15.70 45.27
C VAL A 575 -31.54 14.24 45.60
N PRO A 576 -32.56 13.40 45.86
CA PRO A 576 -32.39 11.95 45.94
C PRO A 576 -31.80 11.40 44.63
N PRO A 577 -30.70 10.60 44.68
CA PRO A 577 -30.02 10.12 43.47
C PRO A 577 -30.91 9.34 42.50
N GLU A 578 -31.96 8.68 43.00
CA GLU A 578 -32.94 7.89 42.22
C GLU A 578 -33.85 8.72 41.30
N LEU A 579 -33.90 10.05 41.51
CA LEU A 579 -34.64 10.98 40.67
C LEU A 579 -33.82 11.52 39.50
N LEU A 580 -32.50 11.27 39.48
CA LEU A 580 -31.64 11.60 38.34
C LEU A 580 -31.31 10.33 37.54
N GLU A 581 -31.61 10.36 36.25
CA GLU A 581 -31.28 9.32 35.29
C GLU A 581 -30.27 9.87 34.28
N LEU A 582 -29.22 9.09 33.96
CA LEU A 582 -28.23 9.47 32.96
C LEU A 582 -28.44 8.66 31.69
N GLU A 583 -28.47 9.33 30.55
CA GLU A 583 -28.62 8.72 29.23
C GLU A 583 -27.30 8.83 28.48
N LEU A 584 -26.87 7.72 27.89
CA LEU A 584 -25.62 7.64 27.14
C LEU A 584 -25.89 6.96 25.81
N THR A 585 -25.38 7.53 24.72
CA THR A 585 -25.46 6.86 23.43
C THR A 585 -24.63 5.58 23.42
N GLU A 586 -25.04 4.62 22.58
CA GLU A 586 -24.32 3.35 22.39
C GLU A 586 -22.82 3.56 22.11
N THR A 587 -22.48 4.53 21.26
CA THR A 587 -21.10 4.86 20.88
C THR A 587 -20.30 5.40 22.07
N ALA A 588 -20.93 6.14 22.99
CA ALA A 588 -20.27 6.69 24.17
C ALA A 588 -19.70 5.59 25.08
N LEU A 589 -20.40 4.46 25.19
CA LEU A 589 -20.00 3.32 26.01
C LEU A 589 -18.76 2.58 25.47
N MET A 590 -18.53 2.62 24.16
CA MET A 590 -17.49 1.81 23.49
C MET A 590 -16.11 2.46 23.44
N SER A 591 -16.02 3.79 23.57
CA SER A 591 -14.76 4.52 23.42
C SER A 591 -13.70 4.21 24.50
N ASN A 592 -14.10 3.93 25.74
CA ASN A 592 -13.21 3.57 26.86
C ASN A 592 -13.93 2.68 27.90
N THR A 593 -14.23 1.44 27.51
CA THR A 593 -15.15 0.54 28.21
C THR A 593 -14.84 0.33 29.70
N GLU A 594 -13.60 0.03 30.09
CA GLU A 594 -13.27 -0.27 31.49
C GLU A 594 -13.43 0.96 32.40
N ARG A 595 -13.01 2.14 31.93
CA ARG A 595 -13.20 3.38 32.68
C ARG A 595 -14.69 3.72 32.81
N THR A 596 -15.45 3.59 31.72
CA THR A 596 -16.89 3.84 31.72
C THR A 596 -17.63 2.88 32.67
N ILE A 597 -17.30 1.59 32.67
CA ILE A 597 -17.86 0.61 33.63
C ILE A 597 -17.57 1.04 35.07
N SER A 598 -16.33 1.45 35.38
CA SER A 598 -15.96 1.90 36.73
C SER A 598 -16.77 3.11 37.18
N VAL A 599 -16.90 4.13 36.32
CA VAL A 599 -17.65 5.36 36.63
C VAL A 599 -19.14 5.05 36.81
N LEU A 600 -19.74 4.30 35.88
CA LEU A 600 -21.16 3.94 35.97
C LEU A 600 -21.45 3.07 37.20
N THR A 601 -20.53 2.18 37.59
CA THR A 601 -20.68 1.36 38.81
C THR A 601 -20.68 2.24 40.06
N SER A 602 -19.80 3.25 40.12
CA SER A 602 -19.77 4.21 41.23
C SER A 602 -21.05 5.04 41.30
N LEU A 603 -21.53 5.54 40.16
CA LEU A 603 -22.78 6.30 40.08
C LEU A 603 -24.01 5.44 40.44
N LYS A 604 -24.04 4.18 40.02
CA LYS A 604 -25.07 3.21 40.44
C LYS A 604 -25.05 2.95 41.94
N ALA A 605 -23.87 2.88 42.56
CA ALA A 605 -23.75 2.69 43.99
C ALA A 605 -24.32 3.88 44.80
N LEU A 606 -24.38 5.08 44.20
CA LEU A 606 -25.08 6.24 44.77
C LEU A 606 -26.61 6.12 44.65
N GLY A 607 -27.13 5.25 43.78
CA GLY A 607 -28.56 5.07 43.54
C GLY A 607 -29.08 5.66 42.23
N LEU A 608 -28.21 6.18 41.36
CA LEU A 608 -28.61 6.72 40.06
C LEU A 608 -29.11 5.63 39.11
N LYS A 609 -29.95 6.06 38.17
CA LYS A 609 -30.41 5.23 37.06
C LYS A 609 -29.62 5.54 35.79
N VAL A 610 -29.34 4.51 35.01
CA VAL A 610 -28.57 4.64 33.76
C VAL A 610 -29.36 4.02 32.62
N ALA A 611 -29.52 4.77 31.54
CA ALA A 611 -30.15 4.33 30.30
C ALA A 611 -29.16 4.41 29.14
N ILE A 612 -29.30 3.50 28.17
CA ILE A 612 -28.60 3.58 26.89
C ILE A 612 -29.54 4.17 25.85
N ASP A 613 -29.07 5.20 25.17
CA ASP A 613 -29.76 5.90 24.10
C ASP A 613 -29.33 5.45 22.70
N ASP A 614 -30.18 5.74 21.70
CA ASP A 614 -29.98 5.44 20.28
C ASP A 614 -29.65 3.95 19.98
N PHE A 615 -30.18 3.03 20.78
CA PHE A 615 -29.77 1.62 20.71
C PHE A 615 -30.21 0.95 19.41
N GLY A 616 -29.26 0.31 18.72
CA GLY A 616 -29.49 -0.46 17.49
C GLY A 616 -29.03 0.23 16.20
N THR A 617 -28.57 1.48 16.27
CA THR A 617 -27.99 2.20 15.13
C THR A 617 -26.47 1.96 14.98
N GLY A 618 -25.83 1.37 15.99
CA GLY A 618 -24.39 1.08 16.05
C GLY A 618 -24.01 -0.41 16.00
N TYR A 619 -22.71 -0.70 16.10
CA TYR A 619 -22.15 -2.06 16.16
C TYR A 619 -22.11 -2.57 17.61
N SER A 620 -23.26 -2.90 18.18
CA SER A 620 -23.34 -3.43 19.54
C SER A 620 -22.74 -4.83 19.65
N SER A 621 -21.78 -4.99 20.56
CA SER A 621 -21.39 -6.32 21.06
C SER A 621 -22.23 -6.64 22.29
N LEU A 622 -23.18 -7.55 22.14
CA LEU A 622 -24.05 -8.09 23.20
C LEU A 622 -23.27 -8.51 24.46
N ALA A 623 -22.03 -8.96 24.28
CA ALA A 623 -21.13 -9.35 25.38
C ALA A 623 -20.78 -8.18 26.31
N TYR A 624 -20.67 -6.96 25.78
CA TYR A 624 -20.39 -5.77 26.59
C TYR A 624 -21.65 -5.22 27.26
N LEU A 625 -22.81 -5.33 26.60
CA LEU A 625 -24.09 -4.90 27.16
C LEU A 625 -24.39 -5.56 28.51
N GLN A 626 -24.03 -6.85 28.67
CA GLN A 626 -24.16 -7.59 29.92
C GLN A 626 -23.24 -7.10 31.04
N ARG A 627 -22.15 -6.40 30.72
CA ARG A 627 -21.16 -5.92 31.69
C ARG A 627 -21.48 -4.52 32.21
N PHE A 628 -22.22 -3.72 31.45
CA PHE A 628 -22.56 -2.35 31.86
C PHE A 628 -23.68 -2.36 32.92
N PRO A 629 -23.55 -1.57 34.00
CA PRO A 629 -24.56 -1.53 35.06
C PRO A 629 -25.71 -0.59 34.68
N ILE A 630 -26.52 -1.00 33.70
CA ILE A 630 -27.64 -0.23 33.13
C ILE A 630 -29.00 -0.65 33.70
N ASP A 631 -30.00 0.22 33.58
CA ASP A 631 -31.40 -0.02 34.01
C ASP A 631 -32.38 -0.06 32.82
N LYS A 632 -32.10 0.73 31.77
CA LYS A 632 -33.01 0.91 30.64
C LYS A 632 -32.30 0.91 29.30
N LEU A 633 -33.02 0.50 28.27
CA LEU A 633 -32.65 0.64 26.85
C LEU A 633 -33.68 1.51 26.14
N LYS A 634 -33.22 2.50 25.39
CA LYS A 634 -34.05 3.37 24.56
C LYS A 634 -33.95 2.91 23.10
N ILE A 635 -35.10 2.61 22.49
CA ILE A 635 -35.19 2.24 21.07
C ILE A 635 -35.19 3.53 20.27
N ASP A 636 -34.22 3.66 19.37
CA ASP A 636 -34.05 4.81 18.49
C ASP A 636 -35.30 5.07 17.62
N ILE A 637 -35.61 6.35 17.41
CA ILE A 637 -36.72 6.82 16.57
C ILE A 637 -36.70 6.21 15.16
N ALA A 638 -35.54 5.90 14.60
CA ALA A 638 -35.39 5.27 13.29
C ALA A 638 -36.15 3.95 13.18
N PHE A 639 -36.24 3.17 14.27
CA PHE A 639 -36.99 1.91 14.30
C PHE A 639 -38.45 2.08 14.70
N VAL A 640 -38.81 3.20 15.35
CA VAL A 640 -40.17 3.47 15.82
C VAL A 640 -41.01 4.18 14.76
N ARG A 641 -40.39 5.07 13.95
CA ARG A 641 -41.09 5.89 12.96
C ARG A 641 -41.92 5.06 11.99
N ASP A 642 -41.32 4.03 11.42
CA ASP A 642 -41.92 3.17 10.39
C ASP A 642 -42.31 1.79 10.93
N ILE A 643 -42.43 1.63 12.26
CA ILE A 643 -42.67 0.34 12.95
C ILE A 643 -43.98 -0.36 12.54
N THR A 644 -44.95 0.37 12.01
CA THR A 644 -46.25 -0.18 11.60
C THR A 644 -46.28 -0.61 10.12
N THR A 645 -45.31 -0.17 9.30
CA THR A 645 -45.33 -0.35 7.83
C THR A 645 -44.08 -1.08 7.30
N ASN A 646 -42.98 -1.07 8.06
CA ASN A 646 -41.73 -1.73 7.71
C ASN A 646 -41.49 -2.96 8.62
N PRO A 647 -41.56 -4.19 8.08
CA PRO A 647 -41.31 -5.40 8.86
C PRO A 647 -39.91 -5.49 9.47
N ASN A 648 -38.89 -4.91 8.83
CA ASN A 648 -37.53 -4.94 9.35
C ASN A 648 -37.40 -4.09 10.61
N ASP A 649 -37.94 -2.88 10.60
CA ASP A 649 -37.90 -1.96 11.75
C ASP A 649 -38.71 -2.54 12.92
N ALA A 650 -39.87 -3.13 12.62
CA ALA A 650 -40.69 -3.87 13.56
C ALA A 650 -39.96 -5.06 14.20
N ALA A 651 -39.29 -5.88 13.38
CA ALA A 651 -38.52 -7.02 13.85
C ALA A 651 -37.35 -6.59 14.74
N ILE A 652 -36.64 -5.52 14.39
CA ILE A 652 -35.55 -4.96 15.20
C ILE A 652 -36.10 -4.45 16.53
N ALA A 653 -37.16 -3.64 16.53
CA ALA A 653 -37.78 -3.14 17.76
C ALA A 653 -38.23 -4.30 18.68
N GLN A 654 -38.87 -5.33 18.12
CA GLN A 654 -39.31 -6.51 18.87
C GLN A 654 -38.14 -7.33 19.43
N ALA A 655 -37.05 -7.46 18.66
CA ALA A 655 -35.83 -8.11 19.12
C ALA A 655 -35.18 -7.33 20.27
N ILE A 656 -35.11 -6.00 20.18
CA ILE A 656 -34.60 -5.13 21.24
C ILE A 656 -35.45 -5.29 22.51
N ILE A 657 -36.79 -5.27 22.39
CA ILE A 657 -37.69 -5.45 23.54
C ILE A 657 -37.44 -6.79 24.22
N SER A 658 -37.45 -7.87 23.43
CA SER A 658 -37.28 -9.24 23.94
C SER A 658 -35.92 -9.45 24.61
N MET A 659 -34.86 -8.89 24.01
CA MET A 659 -33.50 -8.94 24.54
C MET A 659 -33.39 -8.17 25.85
N ALA A 660 -33.89 -6.94 25.91
CA ALA A 660 -33.85 -6.11 27.09
C ALA A 660 -34.52 -6.79 28.28
N HIS A 661 -35.73 -7.35 28.07
CA HIS A 661 -36.45 -8.09 29.10
C HIS A 661 -35.70 -9.34 29.55
N SER A 662 -35.04 -10.05 28.63
CA SER A 662 -34.18 -11.21 28.96
C SER A 662 -32.99 -10.80 29.84
N LEU A 663 -32.49 -9.57 29.67
CA LEU A 663 -31.44 -8.96 30.50
C LEU A 663 -32.00 -8.24 31.75
N LYS A 664 -33.32 -8.31 32.00
CA LYS A 664 -34.03 -7.63 33.11
C LYS A 664 -33.92 -6.09 33.05
N LEU A 665 -33.77 -5.55 31.85
CA LEU A 665 -33.77 -4.11 31.58
C LEU A 665 -35.17 -3.66 31.17
N ARG A 666 -35.53 -2.43 31.51
CA ARG A 666 -36.75 -1.80 30.98
C ARG A 666 -36.49 -1.22 29.59
N VAL A 667 -37.54 -1.08 28.81
CA VAL A 667 -37.46 -0.57 27.45
C VAL A 667 -38.33 0.65 27.30
N ILE A 668 -37.76 1.69 26.70
CA ILE A 668 -38.50 2.88 26.28
C ILE A 668 -38.38 3.04 24.77
N ALA A 669 -39.50 3.29 24.10
CA ALA A 669 -39.50 3.59 22.67
C ALA A 669 -39.61 5.10 22.43
N GLU A 670 -38.69 5.63 21.63
CA GLU A 670 -38.61 7.05 21.33
C GLU A 670 -39.33 7.44 20.04
N GLY A 671 -39.74 8.70 19.93
CA GLY A 671 -40.35 9.23 18.71
C GLY A 671 -41.72 8.62 18.40
N VAL A 672 -42.50 8.26 19.43
CA VAL A 672 -43.89 7.84 19.23
C VAL A 672 -44.75 9.06 18.88
N GLU A 673 -45.24 9.13 17.65
CA GLU A 673 -46.00 10.25 17.10
C GLU A 673 -47.48 9.90 16.85
N THR A 674 -47.79 8.62 16.63
CA THR A 674 -49.14 8.16 16.27
C THR A 674 -49.71 7.16 17.25
N ARG A 675 -51.04 7.08 17.30
CA ARG A 675 -51.74 6.06 18.10
C ARG A 675 -51.43 4.63 17.61
N ALA A 676 -51.24 4.44 16.30
CA ALA A 676 -50.89 3.15 15.73
C ALA A 676 -49.55 2.63 16.27
N GLN A 677 -48.52 3.48 16.32
CA GLN A 677 -47.22 3.14 16.92
C GLN A 677 -47.35 2.80 18.41
N LEU A 678 -48.13 3.58 19.17
CA LEU A 678 -48.41 3.34 20.59
C LEU A 678 -49.00 1.94 20.82
N GLU A 679 -50.09 1.60 20.11
CA GLU A 679 -50.77 0.32 20.31
C GLU A 679 -49.92 -0.86 19.84
N TYR A 680 -49.12 -0.68 18.79
CA TYR A 680 -48.14 -1.69 18.36
C TYR A 680 -47.11 -1.97 19.46
N LEU A 681 -46.48 -0.93 20.02
CA LEU A 681 -45.51 -1.05 21.10
C LEU A 681 -46.12 -1.66 22.36
N ARG A 682 -47.37 -1.32 22.68
CA ARG A 682 -48.12 -1.90 23.80
C ARG A 682 -48.33 -3.41 23.61
N ARG A 683 -48.72 -3.87 22.41
CA ARG A 683 -48.84 -5.31 22.09
C ARG A 683 -47.52 -6.04 22.15
N SER A 684 -46.46 -5.39 21.70
CA SER A 684 -45.08 -5.87 21.80
C SER A 684 -44.52 -5.83 23.23
N ARG A 685 -45.32 -5.39 24.21
CA ARG A 685 -45.00 -5.31 25.64
C ARG A 685 -43.86 -4.35 25.98
N CYS A 686 -43.70 -3.26 25.22
CA CYS A 686 -42.79 -2.18 25.61
C CYS A 686 -43.22 -1.56 26.96
N ASP A 687 -42.26 -1.12 27.80
CA ASP A 687 -42.55 -0.67 29.18
C ASP A 687 -42.94 0.83 29.23
N GLU A 688 -42.18 1.67 28.54
CA GLU A 688 -42.30 3.13 28.56
C GLU A 688 -42.29 3.67 27.12
N ILE A 689 -42.88 4.84 26.89
CA ILE A 689 -42.77 5.57 25.62
C ILE A 689 -42.43 7.03 25.83
N GLN A 690 -41.84 7.62 24.80
CA GLN A 690 -41.61 9.04 24.68
C GLN A 690 -41.87 9.48 23.23
N GLY A 691 -42.52 10.63 23.06
CA GLY A 691 -42.75 11.19 21.72
C GLY A 691 -43.89 12.19 21.67
N TYR A 692 -44.08 12.78 20.50
CA TYR A 692 -45.03 13.86 20.28
C TYR A 692 -46.50 13.44 20.37
N TYR A 693 -46.79 12.14 20.33
CA TYR A 693 -48.14 11.63 20.56
C TYR A 693 -48.66 12.03 21.95
N PHE A 694 -47.80 11.97 22.97
CA PHE A 694 -48.16 12.35 24.33
C PHE A 694 -47.94 13.83 24.58
N SER A 695 -46.72 14.31 24.36
CA SER A 695 -46.40 15.73 24.50
C SER A 695 -45.10 16.10 23.79
N ARG A 696 -45.03 17.34 23.32
CA ARG A 696 -43.76 17.94 22.88
C ARG A 696 -42.90 18.32 24.10
N PRO A 697 -41.60 18.61 23.91
CA PRO A 697 -40.78 19.16 24.99
C PRO A 697 -41.30 20.51 25.46
N VAL A 698 -41.71 20.58 26.73
CA VAL A 698 -42.39 21.74 27.34
C VAL A 698 -41.52 22.46 28.36
N ALA A 699 -41.90 23.67 28.73
CA ALA A 699 -41.21 24.41 29.80
C ALA A 699 -41.43 23.73 31.18
N PRO A 700 -40.55 23.95 32.17
CA PRO A 700 -40.67 23.30 33.48
C PRO A 700 -41.99 23.56 34.24
N LEU A 701 -42.66 24.70 34.00
CA LEU A 701 -43.97 25.00 34.58
C LEU A 701 -45.06 24.11 33.97
N GLU A 702 -45.13 24.06 32.64
CA GLU A 702 -46.07 23.23 31.89
C GLU A 702 -45.89 21.73 32.19
N MET A 703 -44.64 21.28 32.36
CA MET A 703 -44.36 19.91 32.81
C MET A 703 -44.95 19.63 34.19
N GLY A 704 -44.85 20.58 35.12
CA GLY A 704 -45.47 20.46 36.44
C GLY A 704 -47.00 20.38 36.37
N GLU A 705 -47.63 21.15 35.48
CA GLU A 705 -49.08 21.11 35.26
C GLU A 705 -49.56 19.75 34.71
N LEU A 706 -48.80 19.13 33.79
CA LEU A 706 -49.12 17.79 33.28
C LEU A 706 -49.13 16.73 34.38
N VAL A 707 -48.19 16.83 35.33
CA VAL A 707 -48.11 15.92 36.48
C VAL A 707 -49.27 16.18 37.45
N LEU A 708 -49.54 17.44 37.79
CA LEU A 708 -50.59 17.84 38.73
C LEU A 708 -52.01 17.49 38.24
N THR A 709 -52.24 17.61 36.93
CA THR A 709 -53.54 17.27 36.31
C THR A 709 -53.74 15.76 36.15
N GLY A 710 -52.73 14.95 36.43
CA GLY A 710 -52.78 13.50 36.23
C GLY A 710 -52.95 13.13 34.76
N HIS A 711 -52.34 13.90 33.84
CA HIS A 711 -52.45 13.64 32.42
C HIS A 711 -51.89 12.25 32.09
N CYS A 712 -52.72 11.38 31.53
CA CYS A 712 -52.39 9.97 31.29
C CYS A 712 -52.79 9.53 29.89
N LEU A 713 -52.15 8.45 29.40
CA LEU A 713 -52.55 7.80 28.16
C LEU A 713 -53.95 7.19 28.29
N PRO A 714 -54.67 7.03 27.16
CA PRO A 714 -55.91 6.27 27.15
C PRO A 714 -55.66 4.81 27.57
N PRO A 715 -56.61 4.19 28.31
CA PRO A 715 -56.49 2.81 28.75
C PRO A 715 -56.42 1.85 27.56
N ASP A 716 -55.79 0.70 27.77
CA ASP A 716 -55.63 -0.34 26.76
C ASP A 716 -56.99 -0.83 26.24
N PRO A 717 -57.28 -0.71 24.93
CA PRO A 717 -58.51 -1.22 24.32
C PRO A 717 -58.71 -2.72 24.57
N ALA A 718 -57.64 -3.52 24.69
CA ALA A 718 -57.72 -4.95 24.94
C ALA A 718 -58.25 -5.30 26.35
N GLN A 719 -58.23 -4.36 27.29
CA GLN A 719 -58.82 -4.53 28.62
C GLN A 719 -60.34 -4.29 28.64
N GLN A 720 -60.95 -3.77 27.56
CA GLN A 720 -62.36 -3.36 27.51
C GLN A 720 -63.36 -4.46 27.11
N GLY A 721 -62.94 -5.71 26.90
CA GLY A 721 -63.84 -6.85 26.64
C GLY A 721 -63.36 -7.79 25.54
N GLN A 722 -64.10 -8.90 25.33
CA GLN A 722 -63.74 -9.94 24.36
C GLN A 722 -63.51 -9.37 22.95
N PRO A 723 -62.45 -9.79 22.23
CA PRO A 723 -62.23 -9.34 20.87
C PRO A 723 -63.39 -9.82 20.00
N ALA A 724 -64.15 -8.87 19.44
CA ALA A 724 -65.10 -9.17 18.38
C ALA A 724 -64.31 -9.81 17.21
N GLN A 725 -64.94 -10.72 16.46
CA GLN A 725 -64.33 -11.25 15.23
C GLN A 725 -64.12 -10.09 14.25
N THR A 726 -62.89 -9.64 14.09
CA THR A 726 -62.51 -8.48 13.30
C THR A 726 -62.03 -8.90 11.92
N LEU A 727 -62.70 -8.37 10.89
CA LEU A 727 -62.40 -8.55 9.48
C LEU A 727 -61.88 -7.23 8.89
N LEU A 728 -60.66 -7.23 8.35
CA LEU A 728 -60.13 -6.08 7.61
C LEU A 728 -60.26 -6.31 6.11
N ILE A 729 -60.81 -5.31 5.40
CA ILE A 729 -60.97 -5.31 3.95
C ILE A 729 -60.11 -4.19 3.38
N VAL A 730 -59.19 -4.51 2.48
CA VAL A 730 -58.27 -3.55 1.86
C VAL A 730 -58.48 -3.58 0.35
N ASP A 731 -58.98 -2.50 -0.22
CA ASP A 731 -59.28 -2.39 -1.66
C ASP A 731 -59.29 -0.90 -2.06
N ASP A 732 -58.65 -0.54 -3.17
CA ASP A 732 -58.60 0.85 -3.65
C ASP A 732 -59.92 1.28 -4.32
N ASP A 733 -60.78 0.35 -4.71
CA ASP A 733 -62.11 0.64 -5.23
C ASP A 733 -63.15 0.76 -4.10
N VAL A 734 -63.61 2.00 -3.88
CA VAL A 734 -64.66 2.34 -2.89
C VAL A 734 -65.97 1.56 -3.13
N ASN A 735 -66.29 1.20 -4.37
CA ASN A 735 -67.49 0.41 -4.68
C ASN A 735 -67.33 -1.05 -4.24
N VAL A 736 -66.12 -1.60 -4.35
CA VAL A 736 -65.80 -2.95 -3.86
C VAL A 736 -65.83 -2.97 -2.35
N LEU A 737 -65.19 -2.00 -1.67
CA LEU A 737 -65.26 -1.86 -0.22
C LEU A 737 -66.71 -1.79 0.27
N SER A 738 -67.54 -0.96 -0.36
CA SER A 738 -68.97 -0.82 -0.02
C SER A 738 -69.75 -2.11 -0.22
N SER A 739 -69.43 -2.87 -1.29
CA SER A 739 -70.09 -4.13 -1.61
C SER A 739 -69.73 -5.23 -0.62
N LEU A 740 -68.44 -5.39 -0.30
CA LEU A 740 -67.97 -6.37 0.68
C LEU A 740 -68.42 -6.01 2.11
N HIS A 741 -68.39 -4.73 2.48
CA HIS A 741 -68.94 -4.29 3.76
C HIS A 741 -70.44 -4.62 3.87
N ARG A 742 -71.23 -4.38 2.81
CA ARG A 742 -72.65 -4.75 2.78
C ARG A 742 -72.88 -6.26 2.82
N LEU A 743 -71.99 -7.05 2.23
CA LEU A 743 -72.05 -8.51 2.24
C LEU A 743 -71.87 -9.06 3.66
N PHE A 744 -70.89 -8.56 4.41
CA PHE A 744 -70.51 -9.11 5.72
C PHE A 744 -71.19 -8.44 6.92
N ARG A 745 -71.82 -7.27 6.79
CA ARG A 745 -72.39 -6.51 7.92
C ARG A 745 -73.41 -7.27 8.80
N ARG A 746 -74.03 -8.32 8.27
CA ARG A 746 -75.03 -9.13 8.99
C ARG A 746 -74.44 -10.36 9.66
N ASP A 747 -73.15 -10.63 9.48
CA ASP A 747 -72.47 -11.83 9.96
C ASP A 747 -71.84 -11.67 11.36
N GLY A 748 -72.03 -10.52 12.02
CA GLY A 748 -71.56 -10.28 13.39
C GLY A 748 -70.09 -9.90 13.53
N TYR A 749 -69.39 -9.66 12.41
CA TYR A 749 -68.00 -9.21 12.41
C TYR A 749 -67.88 -7.71 12.72
N GLN A 750 -66.78 -7.33 13.38
CA GLN A 750 -66.28 -5.96 13.33
C GLN A 750 -65.55 -5.75 12.00
N ILE A 751 -66.17 -5.05 11.06
CA ILE A 751 -65.61 -4.84 9.74
C ILE A 751 -64.83 -3.54 9.73
N LEU A 752 -63.56 -3.62 9.34
CA LEU A 752 -62.68 -2.50 9.09
C LEU A 752 -62.41 -2.41 7.59
N THR A 753 -62.41 -1.21 7.03
CA THR A 753 -62.15 -0.99 5.60
C THR A 753 -61.02 0.01 5.42
N ALA A 754 -60.07 -0.29 4.53
CA ALA A 754 -58.97 0.57 4.15
C ALA A 754 -58.96 0.75 2.62
N ALA A 755 -58.84 2.00 2.17
CA ALA A 755 -58.72 2.34 0.75
C ALA A 755 -57.26 2.27 0.27
N THR A 756 -56.30 2.23 1.19
CA THR A 756 -54.88 2.15 0.88
C THR A 756 -54.16 1.11 1.75
N PRO A 757 -53.02 0.56 1.30
CA PRO A 757 -52.19 -0.32 2.12
C PRO A 757 -51.71 0.35 3.42
N GLY A 758 -51.44 1.66 3.39
CA GLY A 758 -51.04 2.44 4.57
C GLY A 758 -52.12 2.46 5.65
N GLU A 759 -53.36 2.78 5.28
CA GLU A 759 -54.52 2.67 6.18
C GLU A 759 -54.72 1.24 6.71
N GLY A 760 -54.46 0.24 5.86
CA GLY A 760 -54.49 -1.17 6.25
C GLY A 760 -53.52 -1.49 7.39
N PHE A 761 -52.27 -1.02 7.28
CA PHE A 761 -51.25 -1.17 8.34
C PHE A 761 -51.62 -0.43 9.63
N GLU A 762 -52.15 0.79 9.54
CA GLU A 762 -52.62 1.55 10.70
C GLU A 762 -53.74 0.81 11.45
N LEU A 763 -54.73 0.28 10.72
CA LEU A 763 -55.82 -0.49 11.31
C LEU A 763 -55.35 -1.80 11.95
N LEU A 764 -54.35 -2.47 11.38
CA LEU A 764 -53.73 -3.66 11.97
C LEU A 764 -53.02 -3.34 13.28
N ALA A 765 -52.38 -2.18 13.38
CA ALA A 765 -51.74 -1.74 14.62
C ALA A 765 -52.80 -1.37 15.69
N LEU A 766 -53.91 -0.74 15.30
CA LEU A 766 -54.96 -0.30 16.22
C LEU A 766 -55.89 -1.45 16.68
N HIS A 767 -56.17 -2.43 15.82
CA HIS A 767 -57.15 -3.49 16.08
C HIS A 767 -56.54 -4.89 15.99
N ALA A 768 -57.00 -5.83 16.81
CA ALA A 768 -56.60 -7.23 16.70
C ALA A 768 -57.40 -7.87 15.56
N VAL A 769 -56.84 -7.88 14.34
CA VAL A 769 -57.50 -8.41 13.14
C VAL A 769 -57.20 -9.90 12.97
N GLN A 770 -58.23 -10.74 12.88
CA GLN A 770 -58.04 -12.19 12.68
C GLN A 770 -58.04 -12.58 11.20
N VAL A 771 -58.84 -11.89 10.36
CA VAL A 771 -58.94 -12.19 8.93
C VAL A 771 -58.80 -10.91 8.11
N ILE A 772 -58.00 -10.97 7.04
CA ILE A 772 -57.83 -9.89 6.06
C ILE A 772 -58.29 -10.37 4.69
N VAL A 773 -59.03 -9.53 3.99
CA VAL A 773 -59.37 -9.67 2.57
C VAL A 773 -58.78 -8.48 1.83
N CYS A 774 -57.88 -8.73 0.88
CA CYS A 774 -57.11 -7.69 0.20
C CYS A 774 -57.26 -7.81 -1.33
N ASP A 775 -57.41 -6.71 -2.04
CA ASP A 775 -57.28 -6.71 -3.50
C ASP A 775 -55.83 -6.97 -3.93
N GLN A 776 -55.64 -7.62 -5.08
CA GLN A 776 -54.32 -7.88 -5.63
C GLN A 776 -53.64 -6.63 -6.18
N ARG A 777 -54.37 -5.71 -6.80
CA ARG A 777 -53.84 -4.57 -7.56
C ARG A 777 -54.27 -3.25 -6.91
N MET A 778 -53.51 -2.84 -5.91
CA MET A 778 -53.66 -1.51 -5.31
C MET A 778 -52.51 -0.59 -5.76
N PRO A 779 -52.77 0.73 -5.91
CA PRO A 779 -51.72 1.73 -6.18
C PRO A 779 -50.67 1.78 -5.07
N GLY A 780 -49.40 1.94 -5.44
CA GLY A 780 -48.27 2.10 -4.52
C GLY A 780 -47.70 0.79 -3.95
N MET A 781 -48.52 -0.20 -3.63
CA MET A 781 -48.09 -1.53 -3.15
C MET A 781 -49.07 -2.60 -3.60
N SER A 782 -48.58 -3.71 -4.15
CA SER A 782 -49.45 -4.83 -4.55
C SER A 782 -50.03 -5.56 -3.34
N GLY A 783 -51.22 -6.16 -3.48
CA GLY A 783 -51.84 -6.94 -2.39
C GLY A 783 -51.00 -8.12 -1.94
N THR A 784 -50.28 -8.77 -2.85
CA THR A 784 -49.33 -9.84 -2.51
C THR A 784 -48.18 -9.34 -1.65
N GLU A 785 -47.66 -8.15 -1.94
CA GLU A 785 -46.59 -7.51 -1.16
C GLU A 785 -47.10 -7.04 0.22
N PHE A 786 -48.27 -6.43 0.27
CA PHE A 786 -48.95 -6.05 1.53
C PHE A 786 -49.14 -7.28 2.44
N LEU A 787 -49.72 -8.37 1.93
CA LEU A 787 -49.96 -9.58 2.72
C LEU A 787 -48.66 -10.31 3.10
N SER A 788 -47.59 -10.18 2.32
CA SER A 788 -46.26 -10.68 2.71
C SER A 788 -45.72 -9.91 3.92
N LYS A 789 -45.83 -8.58 3.93
CA LYS A 789 -45.45 -7.78 5.11
C LYS A 789 -46.32 -8.09 6.33
N VAL A 790 -47.63 -8.27 6.12
CA VAL A 790 -48.55 -8.69 7.20
C VAL A 790 -48.16 -10.05 7.76
N LYS A 791 -47.73 -11.02 6.94
CA LYS A 791 -47.24 -12.31 7.43
C LYS A 791 -46.10 -12.15 8.44
N GLU A 792 -45.17 -11.26 8.14
CA GLU A 792 -43.97 -11.05 8.96
C GLU A 792 -44.32 -10.32 10.26
N MET A 793 -45.18 -9.29 10.18
CA MET A 793 -45.52 -8.44 11.33
C MET A 793 -46.66 -8.98 12.20
N TYR A 794 -47.61 -9.70 11.60
CA TYR A 794 -48.83 -10.23 12.22
C TYR A 794 -49.06 -11.69 11.75
N PRO A 795 -48.18 -12.64 12.16
CA PRO A 795 -48.17 -13.99 11.61
C PRO A 795 -49.48 -14.77 11.83
N GLU A 796 -50.16 -14.48 12.94
CA GLU A 796 -51.40 -15.12 13.35
C GLU A 796 -52.59 -14.73 12.46
N THR A 797 -52.53 -13.60 11.75
CA THR A 797 -53.66 -13.12 10.94
C THR A 797 -53.81 -13.95 9.65
N ILE A 798 -55.04 -14.42 9.38
CA ILE A 798 -55.38 -15.15 8.16
C ILE A 798 -55.51 -14.17 6.99
N ARG A 799 -54.83 -14.47 5.88
CA ARG A 799 -54.64 -13.54 4.75
C ARG A 799 -55.30 -14.09 3.49
N ILE A 800 -56.30 -13.38 2.95
CA ILE A 800 -57.05 -13.76 1.74
C ILE A 800 -56.89 -12.68 0.67
N ILE A 801 -56.69 -13.08 -0.59
CA ILE A 801 -56.55 -12.15 -1.72
C ILE A 801 -57.72 -12.26 -2.71
N LEU A 802 -58.18 -11.12 -3.23
CA LEU A 802 -59.16 -11.01 -4.32
C LEU A 802 -58.44 -10.56 -5.60
N SER A 803 -58.67 -11.24 -6.72
CA SER A 803 -57.96 -11.00 -7.99
C SER A 803 -58.91 -10.85 -9.17
N GLY A 804 -58.75 -9.80 -9.98
CA GLY A 804 -59.60 -9.56 -11.16
C GLY A 804 -59.15 -10.17 -12.50
N TYR A 805 -57.93 -10.72 -12.62
CA TYR A 805 -57.39 -11.26 -13.88
C TYR A 805 -56.31 -12.34 -13.66
N THR A 806 -56.05 -13.16 -14.69
CA THR A 806 -55.19 -14.37 -14.74
C THR A 806 -53.68 -14.14 -14.56
N GLY A 807 -53.27 -13.32 -13.59
CA GLY A 807 -51.89 -13.27 -13.09
C GLY A 807 -51.66 -14.35 -12.04
N LEU A 808 -51.88 -15.62 -12.40
CA LEU A 808 -51.82 -16.76 -11.47
C LEU A 808 -50.43 -16.93 -10.85
N ASP A 809 -49.35 -16.63 -11.59
CA ASP A 809 -47.98 -16.95 -11.16
C ASP A 809 -47.57 -16.20 -9.88
N ALA A 810 -47.88 -14.90 -9.77
CA ALA A 810 -47.53 -14.09 -8.59
C ALA A 810 -48.34 -14.49 -7.34
N VAL A 811 -49.59 -14.91 -7.53
CA VAL A 811 -50.47 -15.38 -6.45
C VAL A 811 -50.06 -16.79 -6.00
N LEU A 812 -49.75 -17.69 -6.95
CA LEU A 812 -49.29 -19.05 -6.67
C LEU A 812 -47.93 -19.06 -5.96
N ASP A 813 -46.98 -18.21 -6.37
CA ASP A 813 -45.69 -18.07 -5.68
C ASP A 813 -45.88 -17.58 -4.23
N SER A 814 -46.79 -16.63 -4.01
CA SER A 814 -47.13 -16.12 -2.68
C SER A 814 -47.82 -17.17 -1.79
N ILE A 815 -48.63 -18.06 -2.36
CA ILE A 815 -49.24 -19.20 -1.64
C ILE A 815 -48.17 -20.23 -1.27
N ASN A 816 -47.26 -20.56 -2.18
CA ASN A 816 -46.16 -21.50 -1.93
C ASN A 816 -45.21 -21.00 -0.84
N ARG A 817 -45.01 -19.67 -0.74
CA ARG A 817 -44.27 -19.04 0.34
C ARG A 817 -45.09 -18.88 1.63
N GLY A 818 -46.35 -19.32 1.64
CA GLY A 818 -47.27 -19.25 2.79
C GLY A 818 -47.67 -17.83 3.19
N ALA A 819 -47.58 -16.86 2.28
CA ALA A 819 -48.00 -15.47 2.49
C ALA A 819 -49.53 -15.32 2.46
N ILE A 820 -50.22 -16.24 1.77
CA ILE A 820 -51.66 -16.17 1.52
C ILE A 820 -52.29 -17.51 1.90
N TYR A 821 -53.41 -17.47 2.64
CA TYR A 821 -54.19 -18.65 3.01
C TYR A 821 -55.01 -19.16 1.82
N ARG A 822 -55.75 -18.27 1.15
CA ARG A 822 -56.57 -18.57 -0.04
C ARG A 822 -56.68 -17.36 -0.96
N PHE A 823 -57.00 -17.60 -2.24
CA PHE A 823 -57.31 -16.57 -3.22
C PHE A 823 -58.68 -16.79 -3.88
N TYR A 824 -59.32 -15.70 -4.30
CA TYR A 824 -60.61 -15.72 -5.00
C TYR A 824 -60.60 -14.76 -6.19
N THR A 825 -61.40 -15.06 -7.21
CA THR A 825 -61.49 -14.24 -8.43
C THR A 825 -62.65 -13.25 -8.36
N LYS A 826 -62.47 -12.04 -8.90
CA LYS A 826 -63.53 -11.05 -9.14
C LYS A 826 -64.13 -11.29 -10.55
N PRO A 827 -65.46 -11.27 -10.74
CA PRO A 827 -66.50 -11.12 -9.71
C PRO A 827 -66.67 -12.41 -8.88
N TRP A 828 -66.97 -12.27 -7.58
CA TRP A 828 -67.13 -13.40 -6.64
C TRP A 828 -68.60 -13.83 -6.50
N ASP A 829 -68.82 -15.06 -6.01
CA ASP A 829 -70.12 -15.51 -5.51
C ASP A 829 -70.27 -15.15 -4.03
N ASP A 830 -71.34 -14.43 -3.69
CA ASP A 830 -71.59 -13.90 -2.34
C ASP A 830 -71.73 -15.00 -1.27
N THR A 831 -72.32 -16.15 -1.61
CA THR A 831 -72.51 -17.26 -0.67
C THR A 831 -71.18 -17.96 -0.43
N GLN A 832 -70.48 -18.27 -1.51
CA GLN A 832 -69.17 -18.92 -1.45
C GLN A 832 -68.15 -18.08 -0.68
N LEU A 833 -68.08 -16.77 -0.92
CA LEU A 833 -67.13 -15.90 -0.22
C LEU A 833 -67.46 -15.80 1.27
N ARG A 834 -68.75 -15.72 1.66
CA ARG A 834 -69.17 -15.69 3.07
C ARG A 834 -68.77 -16.95 3.84
N ASP A 835 -69.02 -18.13 3.28
CA ASP A 835 -68.69 -19.41 3.94
C ASP A 835 -67.17 -19.57 4.10
N ASN A 836 -66.41 -19.09 3.13
CA ASN A 836 -64.95 -19.11 3.20
C ASN A 836 -64.39 -18.19 4.28
N ILE A 837 -64.96 -16.99 4.47
CA ILE A 837 -64.56 -16.09 5.57
C ILE A 837 -64.89 -16.74 6.92
N ARG A 838 -66.07 -17.38 7.07
CA ARG A 838 -66.41 -18.14 8.28
C ARG A 838 -65.40 -19.25 8.56
N LEU A 839 -65.00 -19.99 7.53
CA LEU A 839 -63.98 -21.04 7.67
C LEU A 839 -62.60 -20.46 8.05
N ALA A 840 -62.23 -19.28 7.52
CA ALA A 840 -60.99 -18.60 7.87
C ALA A 840 -60.94 -18.20 9.36
N PHE A 841 -62.04 -17.65 9.91
CA PHE A 841 -62.14 -17.41 11.35
C PHE A 841 -62.09 -18.70 12.16
N HIS A 842 -62.78 -19.76 11.73
CA HIS A 842 -62.72 -21.06 12.41
C HIS A 842 -61.27 -21.61 12.45
N HIS A 843 -60.55 -21.52 11.33
CA HIS A 843 -59.15 -21.92 11.24
C HIS A 843 -58.24 -21.09 12.16
N TYR A 844 -58.44 -19.77 12.23
CA TYR A 844 -57.70 -18.89 13.15
C TYR A 844 -57.84 -19.39 14.61
N TRP A 845 -59.07 -19.68 15.05
CA TRP A 845 -59.32 -20.14 16.42
C TRP A 845 -58.79 -21.55 16.69
N LEU A 846 -58.75 -22.43 15.68
CA LEU A 846 -58.12 -23.75 15.80
C LEU A 846 -56.60 -23.65 16.01
N MET A 847 -55.94 -22.71 15.34
CA MET A 847 -54.48 -22.54 15.40
C MET A 847 -54.02 -21.72 16.61
N HIS A 848 -54.76 -20.68 16.98
CA HIS A 848 -54.29 -19.63 17.89
C HIS A 848 -55.18 -19.45 19.14
N GLY A 849 -56.30 -20.17 19.23
CA GLY A 849 -57.21 -20.10 20.37
C GLY A 849 -56.81 -21.01 21.52
N SER A 850 -56.80 -20.50 22.75
CA SER A 850 -56.82 -21.31 23.97
C SER A 850 -58.19 -21.97 24.14
N GLY A 851 -58.50 -23.04 23.39
CA GLY A 851 -59.55 -24.02 23.67
C GLY A 851 -60.88 -23.50 24.27
N ARG A 852 -61.42 -22.37 23.80
CA ARG A 852 -62.70 -21.84 24.29
C ARG A 852 -63.68 -21.60 23.14
N LEU A 853 -64.67 -22.49 23.12
CA LEU A 853 -65.91 -22.45 22.35
C LEU A 853 -66.52 -21.04 22.33
N VAL A 854 -66.74 -20.49 21.14
CA VAL A 854 -67.89 -19.63 20.85
C VAL A 854 -68.44 -20.02 19.49
N GLY A 855 -69.65 -20.58 19.52
CA GLY A 855 -70.35 -21.20 18.40
C GLY A 855 -70.99 -22.50 18.89
N HIS A 856 -72.15 -22.42 19.53
CA HIS A 856 -72.94 -23.59 19.88
C HIS A 856 -73.20 -24.44 18.61
N PRO A 857 -72.97 -25.77 18.66
CA PRO A 857 -73.34 -26.70 17.60
C PRO A 857 -74.86 -26.90 17.62
N GLY A 858 -75.61 -25.90 17.18
CA GLY A 858 -77.07 -25.89 17.23
C GLY A 858 -77.77 -25.42 15.94
N GLU A 859 -77.05 -24.81 15.00
CA GLU A 859 -77.59 -24.44 13.68
C GLU A 859 -76.65 -24.93 12.57
N ASP A 860 -76.33 -26.21 12.65
CA ASP A 860 -75.64 -26.95 11.60
C ASP A 860 -76.69 -27.35 10.54
N VAL A 861 -76.97 -26.44 9.61
CA VAL A 861 -77.74 -26.75 8.39
C VAL A 861 -76.81 -26.64 7.20
N THR A 862 -75.85 -27.55 7.08
CA THR A 862 -75.53 -28.29 5.85
C THR A 862 -74.24 -29.08 6.05
N ALA A 863 -74.38 -30.26 6.65
CA ALA A 863 -73.48 -31.37 6.37
C ALA A 863 -73.36 -31.54 4.84
N LEU A 864 -72.15 -31.39 4.32
CA LEU A 864 -71.78 -31.90 3.00
C LEU A 864 -71.98 -33.42 3.03
N GLN A 865 -73.10 -33.88 2.50
CA GLN A 865 -73.33 -35.28 2.18
C GLN A 865 -72.36 -35.71 1.08
N ASP A 866 -71.78 -36.89 1.30
CA ASP A 866 -70.95 -37.65 0.37
C ASP A 866 -71.47 -37.62 -1.07
N VAL A 867 -70.59 -37.27 -2.02
CA VAL A 867 -70.67 -37.78 -3.39
C VAL A 867 -69.26 -38.13 -3.89
N LYS A 868 -69.17 -39.35 -4.41
CA LYS A 868 -68.04 -40.03 -5.06
C LYS A 868 -67.33 -39.24 -6.16
#